data_AF-A0A0R2Q0Z1-F1
#
_entry.id   AF-A0A0R2Q0Z1-F1
#
_cell.length_a   1.000
_cell.length_b   1.000
_cell.length_c   1.000
_cell.angle_alpha   90.00
_cell.angle_beta   90.00
_cell.angle_gamma   90.00
#
_symmetry.space_group_name_H-M   'P 1'
#
loop_
_entity.id
_entity.type
_entity.pdbx_description
1 polymer ?
#
loop_
_entity_poly.entity_id
_entity_poly.type
_entity_poly.pdbx_seq_one_letter_code
_entity_poly.pdbx_strand_id
1 'polypeptide(L)'
;MTRVVRLEHDDVCVVVDVSGGVPAIMHWGAALGAVDTDTFAALTNRPTTHGSLDVVPALQIVPQHSLGSLARPGLAGHRPGGRDWAPRFTTCSAQVTSHSIDTSSRDEVARLRLDTRIELTKSGALRVSAVVTNEGDSRYLLDALTVSLPVPAQAQDLITYSGRWARESTTHRHAMHHGAWTTENRTGRTSHEYPPMLWWCGTDAREWSGEVWGCHLEWSGNHALLAEVLPDGRRYAQLGELLLPGEVCLDPGTSYASPVVVGAYSAEGLTPASWVMHRAARSHSASAPKPRKVLLNTWEATYFDHDTKKLCALADAAAAIGVERFVLDDGWFGARRHDRAGLGDWVVSSEVYPAGLEPLINHVAALGMDFGIWVEPEMVNLDSDVLRAHPDWVLHAPDYEPVLARHQLVLDLTNDAAYAHVLGQLDALLRNHRIAFVKWDMNRPLIHATSADGAAGAHRQTMAFYRLVDELRASTPMWSLNRVHRVVGESTTVCCNACTVCGLAIASTRSSASASSAGWACGCPTRCWVCMLVLVGRTPLGVRTVLSCARSPHCLAGWVWNVTHANSTTTNNECSAKRLRCTKNIELCCMQAMQFASTSTMTPRWRTVCMQLIAVKHSWPTFRWPLHRRSWCRAGVFLALTPSASTP
;
A
#
# COMPACT_ATOMS: atom_id res chain seq x y z
N MET A 1 19.22 17.24 -34.45
CA MET A 1 20.24 17.17 -33.38
C MET A 1 19.59 16.52 -32.19
N THR A 2 20.23 15.50 -31.61
CA THR A 2 19.77 14.86 -30.37
C THR A 2 19.73 15.92 -29.27
N ARG A 3 18.62 15.99 -28.52
CA ARG A 3 18.48 16.92 -27.40
C ARG A 3 18.40 16.08 -26.14
N VAL A 4 19.51 16.00 -25.43
CA VAL A 4 19.66 15.17 -24.23
C VAL A 4 19.65 16.07 -23.00
N VAL A 5 18.91 15.64 -21.98
CA VAL A 5 18.71 16.37 -20.73
C VAL A 5 19.11 15.47 -19.57
N ARG A 6 19.78 16.05 -18.57
CA ARG A 6 20.22 15.36 -17.36
C ARG A 6 19.52 15.97 -16.15
N LEU A 7 18.85 15.13 -15.36
CA LEU A 7 18.31 15.46 -14.04
C LEU A 7 19.13 14.74 -12.97
N GLU A 8 19.49 15.44 -11.90
CA GLU A 8 20.30 14.86 -10.81
C GLU A 8 19.79 15.25 -9.44
N HIS A 9 19.89 14.30 -8.52
CA HIS A 9 19.64 14.53 -7.11
C HIS A 9 20.45 13.53 -6.28
N ASP A 10 21.35 14.06 -5.44
CA ASP A 10 22.34 13.28 -4.69
C ASP A 10 23.06 12.27 -5.62
N ASP A 11 22.94 10.98 -5.34
CA ASP A 11 23.59 9.90 -6.09
C ASP A 11 22.74 9.34 -7.24
N VAL A 12 21.58 9.95 -7.53
CA VAL A 12 20.67 9.50 -8.59
C VAL A 12 20.76 10.43 -9.80
N CYS A 13 20.96 9.84 -10.98
CA CYS A 13 20.99 10.52 -12.26
C CYS A 13 19.97 9.91 -13.22
N VAL A 14 19.29 10.79 -13.96
CA VAL A 14 18.36 10.43 -15.02
C VAL A 14 18.76 11.19 -16.27
N VAL A 15 19.07 10.46 -17.35
CA VAL A 15 19.40 11.04 -18.66
C VAL A 15 18.27 10.73 -19.62
N VAL A 16 17.76 11.75 -20.30
CA VAL A 16 16.56 11.67 -21.14
C VAL A 16 16.84 12.28 -22.51
N ASP A 17 16.55 11.53 -23.57
CA ASP A 17 16.45 12.06 -24.92
C ASP A 17 15.02 12.57 -25.17
N VAL A 18 14.90 13.86 -25.53
CA VAL A 18 13.63 14.52 -25.84
C VAL A 18 13.49 14.86 -27.33
N SER A 19 14.31 14.28 -28.21
CA SER A 19 14.30 14.57 -29.65
C SER A 19 13.35 13.68 -30.46
N GLY A 20 13.02 12.48 -29.96
CA GLY A 20 12.33 11.42 -30.71
C GLY A 20 10.79 11.42 -30.66
N GLY A 21 10.14 12.56 -30.42
CA GLY A 21 8.70 12.57 -30.15
C GLY A 21 8.42 12.39 -28.68
N VAL A 22 8.16 11.14 -28.30
CA VAL A 22 8.02 10.75 -26.90
C VAL A 22 9.41 10.65 -26.25
N PRO A 23 9.62 11.19 -25.04
CA PRO A 23 10.90 11.07 -24.35
C PRO A 23 11.35 9.63 -24.13
N ALA A 24 12.66 9.40 -24.22
CA ALA A 24 13.28 8.13 -23.88
C ALA A 24 14.27 8.33 -22.73
N ILE A 25 14.08 7.57 -21.65
CA ILE A 25 15.05 7.52 -20.56
C ILE A 25 16.20 6.65 -21.04
N MET A 26 17.39 7.25 -21.16
CA MET A 26 18.61 6.57 -21.59
C MET A 26 19.37 5.98 -20.41
N HIS A 27 19.26 6.63 -19.25
CA HIS A 27 19.87 6.21 -17.98
C HIS A 27 18.95 6.54 -16.82
N TRP A 28 18.86 5.60 -15.89
CA TRP A 28 18.28 5.82 -14.57
C TRP A 28 19.04 4.97 -13.55
N GLY A 29 19.85 5.62 -12.73
CA GLY A 29 20.73 4.92 -11.80
C GLY A 29 21.72 5.86 -11.13
N ALA A 30 22.93 5.35 -10.85
CA ALA A 30 24.00 6.10 -10.21
C ALA A 30 24.35 7.39 -10.96
N ALA A 31 24.83 8.38 -10.22
CA ALA A 31 25.44 9.58 -10.78
C ALA A 31 26.54 9.24 -11.79
N LEU A 32 26.52 9.90 -12.95
CA LEU A 32 27.47 9.67 -14.04
C LEU A 32 28.80 10.44 -13.86
N GLY A 33 28.94 11.21 -12.78
CA GLY A 33 30.11 12.06 -12.54
C GLY A 33 30.31 13.08 -13.67
N ALA A 34 31.55 13.21 -14.14
CA ALA A 34 31.98 14.21 -15.13
C ALA A 34 31.66 13.85 -16.60
N VAL A 35 31.01 12.71 -16.86
CA VAL A 35 30.61 12.34 -18.22
C VAL A 35 29.54 13.31 -18.70
N ASP A 36 29.79 14.01 -19.80
CA ASP A 36 28.82 14.90 -20.43
C ASP A 36 27.72 14.11 -21.16
N THR A 37 26.58 14.76 -21.38
CA THR A 37 25.40 14.12 -21.96
C THR A 37 25.59 13.70 -23.42
N ASP A 38 26.40 14.41 -24.19
CA ASP A 38 26.60 14.12 -25.61
C ASP A 38 27.51 12.90 -25.78
N THR A 39 28.57 12.82 -24.98
CA THR A 39 29.42 11.63 -24.87
C THR A 39 28.60 10.43 -24.40
N PHE A 40 27.74 10.60 -23.38
CA PHE A 40 26.87 9.52 -22.91
C PHE A 40 25.90 9.04 -23.99
N ALA A 41 25.30 9.97 -24.74
CA ALA A 41 24.37 9.66 -25.82
C ALA A 41 25.06 8.90 -26.97
N ALA A 42 26.29 9.28 -27.30
CA ALA A 42 27.09 8.57 -28.30
C ALA A 42 27.40 7.12 -27.86
N LEU A 43 27.73 6.92 -26.58
CA LEU A 43 28.07 5.59 -26.01
C LEU A 43 26.87 4.64 -25.90
N THR A 44 25.66 5.18 -25.83
CA THR A 44 24.42 4.40 -25.72
C THR A 44 23.79 4.07 -27.06
N ASN A 45 24.36 4.57 -28.17
CA ASN A 45 23.89 4.26 -29.50
C ASN A 45 24.11 2.77 -29.82
N ARG A 46 23.10 2.12 -30.39
CA ARG A 46 23.14 0.69 -30.67
C ARG A 46 23.49 0.43 -32.13
N PRO A 47 24.41 -0.50 -32.42
CA PRO A 47 24.66 -0.92 -33.79
C PRO A 47 23.42 -1.64 -34.33
N THR A 48 23.14 -1.43 -35.61
CA THR A 48 22.16 -2.22 -36.35
C THR A 48 22.74 -3.61 -36.61
N THR A 49 21.94 -4.64 -36.38
CA THR A 49 22.34 -6.04 -36.63
C THR A 49 21.69 -6.57 -37.90
N HIS A 50 22.29 -7.57 -38.54
CA HIS A 50 21.69 -8.20 -39.72
C HIS A 50 20.31 -8.78 -39.39
N GLY A 51 19.31 -8.49 -40.23
CA GLY A 51 17.93 -8.93 -40.03
C GLY A 51 17.13 -8.11 -39.01
N SER A 52 17.68 -6.99 -38.54
CA SER A 52 16.96 -6.00 -37.70
C SER A 52 16.45 -4.82 -38.53
N LEU A 53 15.72 -3.91 -37.88
CA LEU A 53 15.31 -2.63 -38.48
C LEU A 53 16.55 -1.75 -38.74
N ASP A 54 16.48 -0.92 -39.79
CA ASP A 54 17.53 0.04 -40.13
C ASP A 54 17.80 1.08 -39.03
N VAL A 55 16.84 1.25 -38.11
CA VAL A 55 16.95 2.08 -36.92
C VAL A 55 16.42 1.29 -35.73
N VAL A 56 17.25 1.13 -34.69
CA VAL A 56 16.82 0.53 -33.42
C VAL A 56 16.06 1.60 -32.63
N PRO A 57 14.74 1.47 -32.44
CA PRO A 57 13.96 2.49 -31.73
C PRO A 57 14.40 2.55 -30.27
N ALA A 58 14.52 3.76 -29.72
CA ALA A 58 14.75 3.97 -28.30
C ALA A 58 13.59 3.40 -27.46
N LEU A 59 13.88 2.97 -26.23
CA LEU A 59 12.83 2.55 -25.31
C LEU A 59 12.21 3.80 -24.67
N GLN A 60 11.15 4.29 -25.29
CA GLN A 60 10.43 5.49 -24.86
C GLN A 60 9.59 5.22 -23.61
N ILE A 61 9.28 6.29 -22.85
CA ILE A 61 8.38 6.19 -21.68
C ILE A 61 6.95 5.80 -22.08
N VAL A 62 6.56 6.06 -23.33
CA VAL A 62 5.34 5.55 -23.97
C VAL A 62 5.79 4.91 -25.30
N PRO A 63 6.13 3.60 -25.34
CA PRO A 63 6.61 2.95 -26.55
C PRO A 63 5.60 3.00 -27.70
N GLN A 64 6.08 3.29 -28.91
CA GLN A 64 5.23 3.48 -30.10
C GLN A 64 5.46 2.38 -31.15
N HIS A 65 4.38 1.70 -31.56
CA HIS A 65 4.44 0.72 -32.65
C HIS A 65 4.89 1.33 -33.98
N SER A 66 4.50 2.58 -34.25
CA SER A 66 4.84 3.31 -35.48
C SER A 66 6.34 3.59 -35.67
N LEU A 67 7.15 3.41 -34.63
CA LEU A 67 8.61 3.49 -34.68
C LEU A 67 9.28 2.12 -34.85
N GLY A 68 8.51 1.05 -35.02
CA GLY A 68 9.02 -0.32 -35.07
C GLY A 68 9.40 -0.87 -33.70
N SER A 69 8.94 -0.24 -32.60
CA SER A 69 9.15 -0.78 -31.26
C SER A 69 8.43 -2.12 -31.12
N LEU A 70 9.18 -3.12 -30.64
CA LEU A 70 8.65 -4.44 -30.31
C LEU A 70 8.30 -4.58 -28.81
N ALA A 71 8.53 -3.54 -28.01
CA ALA A 71 8.04 -3.48 -26.64
C ALA A 71 6.51 -3.35 -26.61
N ARG A 72 5.88 -3.72 -25.49
CA ARG A 72 4.45 -3.47 -25.28
C ARG A 72 4.17 -1.97 -25.47
N PRO A 73 3.21 -1.59 -26.33
CA PRO A 73 2.93 -0.19 -26.60
C PRO A 73 2.50 0.53 -25.32
N GLY A 74 2.98 1.76 -25.16
CA GLY A 74 2.57 2.61 -24.04
C GLY A 74 1.17 3.18 -24.23
N LEU A 75 0.75 3.41 -25.48
CA LEU A 75 -0.60 3.83 -25.84
C LEU A 75 -1.23 2.75 -26.73
N ALA A 76 -2.35 2.18 -26.27
CA ALA A 76 -3.18 1.27 -27.03
C ALA A 76 -4.59 1.86 -27.14
N GLY A 77 -5.14 1.86 -28.34
CA GLY A 77 -6.47 2.37 -28.62
C GLY A 77 -6.66 2.48 -30.13
N HIS A 78 -7.83 2.92 -30.55
CA HIS A 78 -8.16 3.04 -31.96
C HIS A 78 -9.42 3.87 -32.19
N ARG A 79 -9.60 4.35 -33.42
CA ARG A 79 -10.89 4.85 -33.92
C ARG A 79 -11.74 3.69 -34.47
N PRO A 80 -13.07 3.87 -34.63
CA PRO A 80 -13.95 2.83 -35.15
C PRO A 80 -13.42 2.16 -36.41
N GLY A 81 -13.49 0.83 -36.47
CA GLY A 81 -12.93 0.04 -37.57
C GLY A 81 -11.41 -0.15 -37.50
N GLY A 82 -10.79 0.08 -36.33
CA GLY A 82 -9.36 -0.17 -36.11
C GLY A 82 -8.44 0.85 -36.78
N ARG A 83 -8.92 2.07 -37.04
CA ARG A 83 -8.09 3.15 -37.63
C ARG A 83 -7.27 3.85 -36.55
N ASP A 84 -6.18 4.49 -36.97
CA ASP A 84 -5.31 5.32 -36.12
C ASP A 84 -4.79 4.60 -34.85
N TRP A 85 -4.64 3.27 -34.92
CA TRP A 85 -4.29 2.42 -33.78
C TRP A 85 -2.80 2.49 -33.39
N ALA A 86 -1.95 2.98 -34.29
CA ALA A 86 -0.49 3.08 -34.11
C ALA A 86 -0.03 4.53 -34.29
N PRO A 87 -0.34 5.44 -33.34
CA PRO A 87 0.06 6.84 -33.47
C PRO A 87 1.59 7.01 -33.47
N ARG A 88 2.04 8.06 -34.14
CA ARG A 88 3.43 8.51 -34.26
C ARG A 88 3.56 9.97 -33.82
N PHE A 89 3.93 10.16 -32.57
CA PHE A 89 4.14 11.47 -31.97
C PHE A 89 5.48 12.07 -32.40
N THR A 90 5.45 13.35 -32.75
CA THR A 90 6.63 14.21 -32.97
C THR A 90 6.64 15.31 -31.91
N THR A 91 7.82 15.64 -31.37
CA THR A 91 7.91 16.58 -30.23
C THR A 91 7.61 17.98 -30.71
N CYS A 92 6.64 18.65 -30.10
CA CYS A 92 6.29 20.04 -30.37
C CYS A 92 7.05 20.99 -29.43
N SER A 93 7.16 20.62 -28.15
CA SER A 93 7.87 21.42 -27.16
C SER A 93 8.43 20.57 -26.03
N ALA A 94 9.56 20.99 -25.47
CA ALA A 94 10.12 20.42 -24.24
C ALA A 94 10.60 21.55 -23.32
N GLN A 95 9.93 21.68 -22.18
CA GLN A 95 10.29 22.56 -21.08
C GLN A 95 11.10 21.78 -20.06
N VAL A 96 12.23 22.34 -19.65
CA VAL A 96 13.18 21.68 -18.76
C VAL A 96 13.44 22.59 -17.58
N THR A 97 13.31 22.03 -16.38
CA THR A 97 13.75 22.65 -15.12
C THR A 97 14.93 21.86 -14.56
N SER A 98 15.45 22.26 -13.40
CA SER A 98 16.49 21.50 -12.70
C SER A 98 16.05 20.12 -12.21
N HIS A 99 14.73 19.86 -12.16
CA HIS A 99 14.17 18.66 -11.55
C HIS A 99 13.02 18.04 -12.36
N SER A 100 12.61 18.65 -13.47
CA SER A 100 11.53 18.14 -14.31
C SER A 100 11.76 18.38 -15.80
N ILE A 101 11.16 17.52 -16.61
CA ILE A 101 11.06 17.62 -18.06
C ILE A 101 9.59 17.44 -18.40
N ASP A 102 9.01 18.47 -19.01
CA ASP A 102 7.62 18.49 -19.47
C ASP A 102 7.64 18.59 -21.00
N THR A 103 7.06 17.62 -21.68
CA THR A 103 7.03 17.58 -23.16
C THR A 103 5.62 17.53 -23.67
N SER A 104 5.37 18.22 -24.79
CA SER A 104 4.15 18.07 -25.58
C SER A 104 4.53 17.56 -26.96
N SER A 105 3.88 16.48 -27.38
CA SER A 105 4.12 15.82 -28.67
C SER A 105 2.80 15.56 -29.38
N ARG A 106 2.84 15.57 -30.72
CA ARG A 106 1.63 15.48 -31.54
C ARG A 106 1.78 14.49 -32.67
N ASP A 107 0.72 13.77 -32.94
CA ASP A 107 0.52 13.02 -34.18
C ASP A 107 -0.55 13.74 -35.01
N GLU A 108 -0.15 14.31 -36.15
CA GLU A 108 -1.05 15.03 -37.07
C GLU A 108 -2.00 14.09 -37.85
N VAL A 109 -1.61 12.82 -38.03
CA VAL A 109 -2.40 11.81 -38.74
C VAL A 109 -3.49 11.27 -37.82
N ALA A 110 -3.11 10.74 -36.67
CA ALA A 110 -4.07 10.26 -35.67
C ALA A 110 -4.83 11.39 -34.99
N ARG A 111 -4.35 12.64 -35.11
CA ARG A 111 -4.84 13.85 -34.44
C ARG A 111 -4.93 13.64 -32.93
N LEU A 112 -3.81 13.19 -32.35
CA LEU A 112 -3.65 13.00 -30.92
C LEU A 112 -2.51 13.88 -30.42
N ARG A 113 -2.68 14.43 -29.22
CA ARG A 113 -1.60 15.06 -28.45
C ARG A 113 -1.24 14.18 -27.26
N LEU A 114 0.05 14.04 -27.01
CA LEU A 114 0.60 13.36 -25.85
C LEU A 114 1.48 14.33 -25.06
N ASP A 115 1.02 14.68 -23.87
CA ASP A 115 1.77 15.46 -22.91
C ASP A 115 2.42 14.51 -21.90
N THR A 116 3.71 14.66 -21.61
CA THR A 116 4.43 13.80 -20.66
C THR A 116 5.21 14.61 -19.66
N ARG A 117 5.34 14.08 -18.44
CA ARG A 117 6.12 14.68 -17.36
C ARG A 117 7.05 13.64 -16.77
N ILE A 118 8.34 13.97 -16.71
CA ILE A 118 9.38 13.24 -15.98
C ILE A 118 9.92 14.17 -14.90
N GLU A 119 9.87 13.76 -13.64
CA GLU A 119 10.34 14.57 -12.51
C GLU A 119 11.26 13.75 -11.60
N LEU A 120 12.43 14.29 -11.27
CA LEU A 120 13.30 13.76 -10.22
C LEU A 120 13.10 14.60 -8.95
N THR A 121 12.36 14.05 -8.00
CA THR A 121 11.99 14.75 -6.77
C THR A 121 13.18 14.98 -5.85
N LYS A 122 13.05 15.93 -4.91
CA LYS A 122 14.00 16.17 -3.79
C LYS A 122 14.16 14.98 -2.82
N SER A 123 13.52 13.86 -3.08
CA SER A 123 13.65 12.63 -2.29
C SER A 123 14.52 11.58 -2.99
N GLY A 124 14.92 11.84 -4.23
CA GLY A 124 15.56 10.90 -5.16
C GLY A 124 14.57 10.03 -5.95
N ALA A 125 13.26 10.20 -5.73
CA ALA A 125 12.25 9.45 -6.47
C ALA A 125 11.99 10.05 -7.85
N LEU A 126 11.97 9.18 -8.86
CA LEU A 126 11.57 9.49 -10.24
C LEU A 126 10.05 9.40 -10.34
N ARG A 127 9.37 10.40 -10.90
CA ARG A 127 7.92 10.40 -11.15
C ARG A 127 7.69 10.58 -12.64
N VAL A 128 6.92 9.69 -13.26
CA VAL A 128 6.62 9.75 -14.69
C VAL A 128 5.14 9.56 -14.95
N SER A 129 4.56 10.38 -15.82
CA SER A 129 3.15 10.31 -16.21
C SER A 129 2.94 10.82 -17.63
N ALA A 130 1.80 10.46 -18.22
CA ALA A 130 1.40 10.90 -19.55
C ALA A 130 -0.08 11.28 -19.59
N VAL A 131 -0.43 12.21 -20.47
CA VAL A 131 -1.81 12.62 -20.77
C VAL A 131 -2.00 12.55 -22.27
N VAL A 132 -2.99 11.79 -22.73
CA VAL A 132 -3.39 11.74 -24.14
C VAL A 132 -4.64 12.60 -24.34
N THR A 133 -4.65 13.41 -25.38
CA THR A 133 -5.79 14.27 -25.76
C THR A 133 -6.20 13.96 -27.19
N ASN A 134 -7.50 13.77 -27.42
CA ASN A 134 -8.04 13.60 -28.76
C ASN A 134 -8.28 14.97 -29.40
N GLU A 135 -7.49 15.33 -30.40
CA GLU A 135 -7.63 16.57 -31.17
C GLU A 135 -8.30 16.33 -32.54
N GLY A 136 -8.83 15.12 -32.75
CA GLY A 136 -9.59 14.77 -33.93
C GLY A 136 -11.06 15.18 -33.87
N ASP A 137 -11.81 14.73 -34.86
CA ASP A 137 -13.24 15.02 -35.07
C ASP A 137 -14.15 13.83 -34.71
N SER A 138 -13.57 12.67 -34.38
CA SER A 138 -14.27 11.46 -34.01
C SER A 138 -13.76 10.91 -32.69
N ARG A 139 -14.51 9.98 -32.09
CA ARG A 139 -14.13 9.30 -30.84
C ARG A 139 -12.92 8.39 -31.03
N TYR A 140 -12.03 8.39 -30.04
CA TYR A 140 -10.92 7.44 -29.93
C TYR A 140 -11.19 6.51 -28.74
N LEU A 141 -11.28 5.21 -28.99
CA LEU A 141 -11.46 4.18 -27.97
C LEU A 141 -10.09 3.89 -27.35
N LEU A 142 -9.93 4.19 -26.07
CA LEU A 142 -8.68 4.00 -25.36
C LEU A 142 -8.68 2.64 -24.66
N ASP A 143 -7.71 1.79 -24.98
CA ASP A 143 -7.53 0.49 -24.35
C ASP A 143 -6.48 0.56 -23.24
N ALA A 144 -5.43 1.36 -23.40
CA ALA A 144 -4.42 1.59 -22.38
C ALA A 144 -3.59 2.87 -22.60
N LEU A 145 -3.21 3.53 -21.50
CA LEU A 145 -2.08 4.46 -21.47
C LEU A 145 -1.20 4.10 -20.26
N THR A 146 -0.04 3.52 -20.55
CA THR A 146 0.92 2.97 -19.58
C THR A 146 2.29 3.62 -19.76
N VAL A 147 3.06 3.64 -18.67
CA VAL A 147 4.36 4.31 -18.61
C VAL A 147 5.47 3.28 -18.37
N SER A 148 6.52 3.37 -19.19
CA SER A 148 7.68 2.48 -19.16
C SER A 148 8.89 3.14 -18.51
N LEU A 149 9.52 2.44 -17.56
CA LEU A 149 10.81 2.79 -16.98
C LEU A 149 11.87 1.74 -17.37
N PRO A 150 12.94 2.14 -18.08
CA PRO A 150 14.01 1.21 -18.44
C PRO A 150 14.79 0.81 -17.18
N VAL A 151 15.29 -0.43 -17.17
CA VAL A 151 16.22 -0.92 -16.15
C VAL A 151 17.46 -1.51 -16.83
N PRO A 152 18.65 -1.40 -16.21
CA PRO A 152 19.87 -1.79 -16.88
C PRO A 152 20.08 -3.31 -16.87
N ALA A 153 20.96 -3.79 -17.75
CA ALA A 153 21.13 -5.23 -18.03
C ALA A 153 21.59 -6.07 -16.82
N GLN A 154 22.25 -5.44 -15.83
CA GLN A 154 22.65 -6.10 -14.59
C GLN A 154 21.49 -6.40 -13.64
N ALA A 155 20.32 -5.78 -13.85
CA ALA A 155 19.12 -6.04 -13.06
C ALA A 155 18.47 -7.36 -13.53
N GLN A 156 18.96 -8.48 -12.98
CA GLN A 156 18.64 -9.83 -13.44
C GLN A 156 17.56 -10.53 -12.64
N ASP A 157 17.27 -10.06 -11.43
CA ASP A 157 16.20 -10.61 -10.59
C ASP A 157 15.01 -9.65 -10.53
N LEU A 158 13.82 -10.23 -10.55
CA LEU A 158 12.56 -9.54 -10.33
C LEU A 158 11.97 -9.95 -8.98
N ILE A 159 11.66 -8.95 -8.15
CA ILE A 159 10.92 -9.11 -6.91
C ILE A 159 9.49 -8.62 -7.13
N THR A 160 8.54 -9.49 -6.80
CA THR A 160 7.11 -9.26 -6.96
C THR A 160 6.38 -9.60 -5.67
N TYR A 161 5.11 -9.22 -5.58
CA TYR A 161 4.28 -9.48 -4.42
C TYR A 161 3.03 -10.21 -4.83
N SER A 162 2.60 -11.17 -4.01
CA SER A 162 1.25 -11.69 -4.09
C SER A 162 0.62 -11.93 -2.73
N GLY A 163 -0.67 -12.18 -2.67
CA GLY A 163 -1.33 -12.43 -1.40
C GLY A 163 -2.78 -12.86 -1.52
N ARG A 164 -3.47 -12.76 -0.40
CA ARG A 164 -4.92 -12.86 -0.25
C ARG A 164 -5.30 -12.20 1.07
N TRP A 165 -6.60 -12.03 1.29
CA TRP A 165 -7.11 -11.58 2.59
C TRP A 165 -6.50 -12.39 3.75
N ALA A 166 -6.00 -11.66 4.76
CA ALA A 166 -5.30 -12.16 5.94
C ALA A 166 -3.92 -12.80 5.68
N ARG A 167 -3.37 -12.69 4.46
CA ARG A 167 -2.00 -13.09 4.08
C ARG A 167 -1.48 -12.27 2.89
N GLU A 168 -1.43 -10.96 3.09
CA GLU A 168 -1.09 -9.95 2.11
C GLU A 168 0.44 -9.87 1.88
N SER A 169 0.83 -9.39 0.70
CA SER A 169 2.21 -8.97 0.34
C SER A 169 3.30 -10.01 0.62
N THR A 170 3.03 -11.27 0.30
CA THR A 170 4.06 -12.31 0.21
C THR A 170 5.04 -11.96 -0.90
N THR A 171 6.31 -11.74 -0.52
CA THR A 171 7.39 -11.43 -1.44
C THR A 171 7.86 -12.66 -2.20
N HIS A 172 8.03 -12.52 -3.51
CA HIS A 172 8.65 -13.51 -4.36
C HIS A 172 9.83 -12.90 -5.09
N ARG A 173 10.89 -13.69 -5.31
CA ARG A 173 12.08 -13.28 -6.06
C ARG A 173 12.37 -14.35 -7.10
N HIS A 174 12.49 -13.96 -8.35
CA HIS A 174 12.76 -14.88 -9.46
C HIS A 174 13.79 -14.26 -10.42
N ALA A 175 14.68 -15.10 -10.93
CA ALA A 175 15.58 -14.69 -12.00
C ALA A 175 14.79 -14.44 -13.29
N MET A 176 15.10 -13.37 -13.99
CA MET A 176 14.41 -12.93 -15.20
C MET A 176 15.43 -12.59 -16.28
N HIS A 177 15.77 -13.58 -17.10
CA HIS A 177 16.74 -13.43 -18.18
C HIS A 177 16.10 -13.11 -19.53
N HIS A 178 14.88 -13.57 -19.78
CA HIS A 178 14.14 -13.42 -21.03
C HIS A 178 12.63 -13.36 -20.77
N GLY A 179 11.88 -12.85 -21.75
CA GLY A 179 10.42 -12.90 -21.76
C GLY A 179 9.77 -11.83 -20.89
N ALA A 180 8.48 -12.02 -20.63
CA ALA A 180 7.65 -11.06 -19.91
C ALA A 180 7.02 -11.69 -18.68
N TRP A 181 6.95 -10.94 -17.60
CA TRP A 181 6.14 -11.21 -16.43
C TRP A 181 5.07 -10.13 -16.36
N THR A 182 3.82 -10.53 -16.21
CA THR A 182 2.71 -9.59 -16.09
C THR A 182 1.83 -9.99 -14.92
N THR A 183 1.30 -8.98 -14.23
CA THR A 183 0.25 -9.15 -13.23
C THR A 183 -0.85 -8.14 -13.49
N GLU A 184 -2.09 -8.56 -13.27
CA GLU A 184 -3.26 -7.73 -13.43
C GLU A 184 -4.11 -7.81 -12.17
N ASN A 185 -4.64 -6.67 -11.78
CA ASN A 185 -5.65 -6.56 -10.76
C ASN A 185 -6.93 -5.99 -11.37
N ARG A 186 -8.01 -6.76 -11.25
CA ARG A 186 -9.34 -6.49 -11.83
C ARG A 186 -10.43 -6.30 -10.77
N THR A 187 -10.02 -6.02 -9.53
CA THR A 187 -10.95 -5.98 -8.38
C THR A 187 -11.54 -4.60 -8.12
N GLY A 188 -11.17 -3.58 -8.90
CA GLY A 188 -11.58 -2.19 -8.75
C GLY A 188 -11.05 -1.50 -7.49
N ARG A 189 -10.05 -2.13 -6.85
CA ARG A 189 -9.31 -1.64 -5.70
C ARG A 189 -7.88 -2.20 -5.77
N THR A 190 -6.90 -1.67 -5.04
CA THR A 190 -5.48 -2.09 -5.14
C THR A 190 -5.23 -3.57 -4.80
N SER A 191 -6.20 -4.20 -4.13
CA SER A 191 -6.28 -5.63 -3.83
C SER A 191 -5.29 -6.14 -2.78
N HIS A 192 -5.59 -7.31 -2.23
CA HIS A 192 -4.69 -8.05 -1.33
C HIS A 192 -3.73 -8.95 -2.12
N GLU A 193 -4.13 -9.25 -3.36
CA GLU A 193 -3.60 -10.28 -4.22
C GLU A 193 -2.40 -9.77 -5.02
N TYR A 194 -2.47 -8.55 -5.53
CA TYR A 194 -1.44 -7.96 -6.39
C TYR A 194 -1.27 -6.46 -6.11
N PRO A 195 -0.42 -6.09 -5.15
CA PRO A 195 -0.06 -4.69 -4.93
C PRO A 195 0.62 -4.09 -6.19
N PRO A 196 0.40 -2.82 -6.52
CA PRO A 196 0.90 -2.22 -7.77
C PRO A 196 2.37 -1.79 -7.67
N MET A 197 3.25 -2.73 -7.32
CA MET A 197 4.69 -2.50 -7.22
C MET A 197 5.52 -3.72 -7.62
N LEU A 198 6.71 -3.48 -8.15
CA LEU A 198 7.72 -4.49 -8.47
C LEU A 198 9.12 -3.90 -8.30
N TRP A 199 10.13 -4.77 -8.18
CA TRP A 199 11.52 -4.35 -8.07
C TRP A 199 12.42 -5.19 -8.96
N TRP A 200 13.25 -4.51 -9.74
CA TRP A 200 14.38 -5.11 -10.42
C TRP A 200 15.62 -4.97 -9.54
N CYS A 201 16.45 -6.00 -9.48
CA CYS A 201 17.69 -5.94 -8.70
C CYS A 201 18.81 -6.81 -9.25
N GLY A 202 20.03 -6.49 -8.85
CA GLY A 202 21.17 -7.38 -9.05
C GLY A 202 20.99 -8.70 -8.30
N THR A 203 21.54 -9.79 -8.84
CA THR A 203 21.46 -11.13 -8.24
C THR A 203 22.06 -11.19 -6.82
N ASP A 204 23.04 -10.33 -6.54
CA ASP A 204 23.69 -10.16 -5.24
C ASP A 204 22.99 -9.14 -4.34
N ALA A 205 22.00 -8.38 -4.84
CA ALA A 205 21.32 -7.37 -4.06
C ALA A 205 20.57 -7.96 -2.87
N ARG A 206 20.68 -7.32 -1.71
CA ARG A 206 20.04 -7.67 -0.43
C ARG A 206 19.42 -6.41 0.18
N GLU A 207 19.02 -6.47 1.44
CA GLU A 207 18.45 -5.32 2.14
C GLU A 207 19.39 -4.10 2.20
N TRP A 208 20.69 -4.34 2.35
CA TRP A 208 21.70 -3.31 2.64
C TRP A 208 22.90 -3.33 1.67
N SER A 209 22.73 -3.94 0.50
CA SER A 209 23.79 -4.03 -0.51
C SER A 209 23.22 -4.30 -1.90
N GLY A 210 23.94 -3.89 -2.94
CA GLY A 210 23.66 -4.17 -4.34
C GLY A 210 22.62 -3.23 -4.96
N GLU A 211 22.57 -3.19 -6.28
CA GLU A 211 21.72 -2.24 -7.00
C GLU A 211 20.26 -2.70 -7.10
N VAL A 212 19.34 -1.75 -6.95
CA VAL A 212 17.89 -1.96 -6.94
C VAL A 212 17.17 -0.82 -7.66
N TRP A 213 16.16 -1.18 -8.47
CA TRP A 213 15.21 -0.31 -9.14
C TRP A 213 13.79 -0.72 -8.79
N GLY A 214 13.11 0.05 -7.95
CA GLY A 214 11.71 -0.15 -7.58
C GLY A 214 10.77 0.67 -8.45
N CYS A 215 9.62 0.09 -8.82
CA CYS A 215 8.54 0.79 -9.52
C CYS A 215 7.24 0.62 -8.73
N HIS A 216 6.49 1.70 -8.55
CA HIS A 216 5.18 1.72 -7.89
C HIS A 216 4.20 2.60 -8.67
N LEU A 217 2.98 2.12 -8.92
CA LEU A 217 1.92 2.90 -9.56
C LEU A 217 1.10 3.65 -8.52
N GLU A 218 1.03 4.97 -8.63
CA GLU A 218 0.12 5.80 -7.86
C GLU A 218 -1.31 5.66 -8.41
N TRP A 219 -1.95 4.53 -8.09
CA TRP A 219 -3.33 4.23 -8.47
C TRP A 219 -4.03 3.37 -7.42
N SER A 220 -5.35 3.52 -7.28
CA SER A 220 -6.17 2.76 -6.34
C SER A 220 -7.12 1.76 -6.98
N GLY A 221 -7.31 1.80 -8.30
CA GLY A 221 -8.25 0.93 -9.01
C GLY A 221 -7.58 -0.27 -9.70
N ASN A 222 -8.21 -0.71 -10.79
CA ASN A 222 -7.68 -1.74 -11.67
C ASN A 222 -6.32 -1.33 -12.24
N HIS A 223 -5.36 -2.25 -12.30
CA HIS A 223 -4.04 -1.94 -12.80
C HIS A 223 -3.36 -3.16 -13.42
N ALA A 224 -2.38 -2.89 -14.28
CA ALA A 224 -1.51 -3.89 -14.86
C ALA A 224 -0.04 -3.49 -14.66
N LEU A 225 0.78 -4.47 -14.31
CA LEU A 225 2.24 -4.33 -14.27
C LEU A 225 2.84 -5.29 -15.30
N LEU A 226 3.90 -4.83 -15.95
CA LEU A 226 4.74 -5.59 -16.83
C LEU A 226 6.20 -5.41 -16.41
N ALA A 227 6.93 -6.51 -16.37
CA ALA A 227 8.38 -6.55 -16.41
C ALA A 227 8.74 -7.35 -17.66
N GLU A 228 9.60 -6.84 -18.54
CA GLU A 228 9.96 -7.54 -19.77
C GLU A 228 11.44 -7.38 -20.10
N VAL A 229 12.02 -8.47 -20.61
CA VAL A 229 13.34 -8.49 -21.24
C VAL A 229 13.16 -8.74 -22.73
N LEU A 230 13.46 -7.72 -23.54
CA LEU A 230 13.36 -7.77 -24.99
C LEU A 230 14.42 -8.70 -25.60
N PRO A 231 14.21 -9.20 -26.83
CA PRO A 231 15.18 -10.07 -27.52
C PRO A 231 16.59 -9.47 -27.66
N ASP A 232 16.70 -8.14 -27.66
CA ASP A 232 17.96 -7.41 -27.75
C ASP A 232 18.59 -7.09 -26.37
N GLY A 233 18.08 -7.73 -25.32
CA GLY A 233 18.58 -7.67 -23.94
C GLY A 233 18.15 -6.43 -23.16
N ARG A 234 17.44 -5.46 -23.77
CA ARG A 234 16.88 -4.33 -23.02
C ARG A 234 15.80 -4.81 -22.07
N ARG A 235 15.72 -4.15 -20.91
CA ARG A 235 14.82 -4.52 -19.81
C ARG A 235 14.03 -3.32 -19.39
N TYR A 236 12.78 -3.52 -18.99
CA TYR A 236 11.96 -2.43 -18.49
C TYR A 236 10.83 -2.92 -17.60
N ALA A 237 10.31 -1.99 -16.81
CA ALA A 237 9.03 -2.10 -16.15
C ALA A 237 8.03 -1.20 -16.88
N GLN A 238 6.79 -1.63 -17.03
CA GLN A 238 5.70 -0.81 -17.54
C GLN A 238 4.48 -0.95 -16.64
N LEU A 239 3.92 0.16 -16.21
CA LEU A 239 2.82 0.20 -15.23
C LEU A 239 1.73 1.15 -15.75
N GLY A 240 0.48 0.83 -15.44
CA GLY A 240 -0.65 1.71 -15.71
C GLY A 240 -1.97 1.15 -15.20
N GLU A 241 -3.01 1.97 -15.37
CA GLU A 241 -4.37 1.54 -15.12
C GLU A 241 -4.78 0.45 -16.12
N LEU A 242 -5.57 -0.51 -15.65
CA LEU A 242 -6.18 -1.53 -16.49
C LEU A 242 -7.63 -1.16 -16.76
N LEU A 243 -7.89 -0.69 -17.98
CA LEU A 243 -9.23 -0.29 -18.41
C LEU A 243 -10.06 -1.52 -18.80
N LEU A 244 -11.34 -1.48 -18.46
CA LEU A 244 -12.33 -2.43 -18.96
C LEU A 244 -12.68 -2.11 -20.42
N PRO A 245 -13.21 -3.08 -21.19
CA PRO A 245 -13.56 -2.86 -22.58
C PRO A 245 -14.49 -1.66 -22.78
N GLY A 246 -14.07 -0.69 -23.60
CA GLY A 246 -14.85 0.51 -23.93
C GLY A 246 -15.05 1.49 -22.77
N GLU A 247 -14.40 1.28 -21.63
CA GLU A 247 -14.56 2.10 -20.41
C GLU A 247 -14.13 3.56 -20.62
N VAL A 248 -13.05 3.78 -21.37
CA VAL A 248 -12.57 5.12 -21.69
C VAL A 248 -12.67 5.35 -23.20
N CYS A 249 -13.51 6.30 -23.55
CA CYS A 249 -13.67 6.82 -24.89
C CYS A 249 -13.36 8.31 -24.90
N LEU A 250 -12.35 8.70 -25.65
CA LEU A 250 -11.98 10.11 -25.79
C LEU A 250 -12.81 10.73 -26.91
N ASP A 251 -13.85 11.47 -26.55
CA ASP A 251 -14.54 12.36 -27.49
C ASP A 251 -13.61 13.52 -27.93
N PRO A 252 -13.89 14.18 -29.07
CA PRO A 252 -13.13 15.34 -29.52
C PRO A 252 -12.91 16.37 -28.40
N GLY A 253 -11.65 16.75 -28.20
CA GLY A 253 -11.23 17.72 -27.17
C GLY A 253 -11.08 17.15 -25.76
N THR A 254 -11.40 15.88 -25.53
CA THR A 254 -11.25 15.24 -24.21
C THR A 254 -9.89 14.57 -24.04
N SER A 255 -9.49 14.39 -22.78
CA SER A 255 -8.19 13.85 -22.41
C SER A 255 -8.32 12.75 -21.37
N TYR A 256 -7.31 11.87 -21.33
CA TYR A 256 -7.11 10.90 -20.27
C TYR A 256 -5.69 11.03 -19.72
N ALA A 257 -5.56 11.06 -18.40
CA ALA A 257 -4.30 11.11 -17.68
C ALA A 257 -3.97 9.73 -17.11
N SER A 258 -2.77 9.22 -17.40
CA SER A 258 -2.28 8.00 -16.76
C SER A 258 -2.08 8.25 -15.26
N PRO A 259 -2.19 7.20 -14.42
CA PRO A 259 -1.65 7.29 -13.07
C PRO A 259 -0.12 7.54 -13.12
N VAL A 260 0.43 8.12 -12.05
CA VAL A 260 1.86 8.41 -11.96
C VAL A 260 2.62 7.13 -11.63
N VAL A 261 3.69 6.85 -12.36
CA VAL A 261 4.66 5.80 -12.00
C VAL A 261 5.78 6.43 -11.19
N VAL A 262 6.03 5.91 -10.00
CA VAL A 262 7.14 6.30 -9.13
C VAL A 262 8.24 5.25 -9.24
N GLY A 263 9.45 5.71 -9.56
CA GLY A 263 10.69 4.95 -9.55
C GLY A 263 11.54 5.27 -8.33
N ALA A 264 12.15 4.27 -7.72
CA ALA A 264 13.23 4.41 -6.74
C ALA A 264 14.48 3.68 -7.21
N TYR A 265 15.63 4.34 -7.14
CA TYR A 265 16.94 3.73 -7.37
C TYR A 265 17.74 3.71 -6.05
N SER A 266 18.55 2.66 -5.88
CA SER A 266 19.53 2.54 -4.80
C SER A 266 20.70 1.68 -5.26
N ALA A 267 21.92 2.13 -4.97
CA ALA A 267 23.13 1.31 -5.09
C ALA A 267 23.39 0.43 -3.84
N GLU A 268 22.61 0.64 -2.77
CA GLU A 268 22.86 0.14 -1.42
C GLU A 268 21.78 -0.84 -0.93
N GLY A 269 21.04 -1.46 -1.84
CA GLY A 269 20.06 -2.50 -1.55
C GLY A 269 18.62 -2.02 -1.41
N LEU A 270 17.76 -2.96 -1.02
CA LEU A 270 16.29 -2.81 -0.99
C LEU A 270 15.82 -1.83 0.08
N THR A 271 16.47 -1.77 1.24
CA THR A 271 16.05 -0.89 2.33
C THR A 271 16.25 0.59 1.95
N PRO A 272 17.42 1.04 1.46
CA PRO A 272 17.56 2.42 1.01
C PRO A 272 16.64 2.77 -0.18
N ALA A 273 16.40 1.82 -1.10
CA ALA A 273 15.44 1.99 -2.20
C ALA A 273 14.01 2.22 -1.67
N SER A 274 13.61 1.43 -0.66
CA SER A 274 12.30 1.59 0.00
C SER A 274 12.18 2.95 0.69
N TRP A 275 13.27 3.48 1.27
CA TRP A 275 13.26 4.81 1.88
C TRP A 275 13.05 5.95 0.88
N VAL A 276 13.51 5.81 -0.36
CA VAL A 276 13.18 6.75 -1.45
C VAL A 276 11.67 6.80 -1.65
N MET A 277 11.03 5.64 -1.84
CA MET A 277 9.56 5.54 -1.94
C MET A 277 8.87 6.14 -0.71
N HIS A 278 9.40 5.85 0.49
CA HIS A 278 8.80 6.37 1.71
C HIS A 278 8.92 7.89 1.82
N ARG A 279 10.05 8.48 1.42
CA ARG A 279 10.23 9.93 1.41
C ARG A 279 9.28 10.57 0.40
N ALA A 280 9.16 10.00 -0.80
CA ALA A 280 8.21 10.46 -1.82
C ALA A 280 6.76 10.39 -1.34
N ALA A 281 6.33 9.28 -0.75
CA ALA A 281 4.98 9.18 -0.18
C ALA A 281 4.74 10.20 0.95
N ARG A 282 5.76 10.47 1.78
CA ARG A 282 5.65 11.46 2.87
C ARG A 282 5.60 12.90 2.38
N SER A 283 6.23 13.24 1.25
CA SER A 283 6.27 14.63 0.74
C SER A 283 4.93 15.15 0.26
N HIS A 284 3.97 14.26 -0.01
CA HIS A 284 2.61 14.63 -0.39
C HIS A 284 1.71 15.02 0.80
N SER A 285 2.16 14.79 2.05
CA SER A 285 1.43 15.23 3.24
C SER A 285 1.80 16.67 3.58
N ALA A 286 0.84 17.59 3.47
CA ALA A 286 1.04 19.01 3.76
C ALA A 286 1.42 19.32 5.23
N SER A 287 1.09 18.46 6.20
CA SER A 287 1.46 18.70 7.60
C SER A 287 2.69 17.93 8.07
N ALA A 288 3.42 18.55 9.00
CA ALA A 288 4.54 17.95 9.71
C ALA A 288 4.15 16.60 10.33
N PRO A 289 5.06 15.59 10.35
CA PRO A 289 4.79 14.32 10.99
C PRO A 289 4.45 14.52 12.48
N LYS A 290 3.22 14.21 12.88
CA LYS A 290 2.87 14.05 14.30
C LYS A 290 2.91 12.55 14.64
N PRO A 291 3.38 12.16 15.85
CA PRO A 291 3.20 10.80 16.34
C PRO A 291 1.73 10.37 16.21
N ARG A 292 1.50 9.12 15.81
CA ARG A 292 0.15 8.58 15.72
C ARG A 292 -0.32 8.20 17.12
N LYS A 293 -1.56 8.55 17.42
CA LYS A 293 -2.22 8.20 18.68
C LYS A 293 -2.42 6.70 18.77
N VAL A 294 -2.09 6.12 19.92
CA VAL A 294 -2.45 4.74 20.26
C VAL A 294 -3.97 4.66 20.36
N LEU A 295 -4.58 3.73 19.61
CA LEU A 295 -6.02 3.61 19.51
C LEU A 295 -6.53 2.26 20.04
N LEU A 296 -7.77 2.27 20.54
CA LEU A 296 -8.60 1.09 20.70
C LEU A 296 -9.70 1.13 19.66
N ASN A 297 -9.90 0.02 18.95
CA ASN A 297 -11.00 -0.18 18.01
C ASN A 297 -11.96 -1.22 18.59
N THR A 298 -13.28 -0.98 18.45
CA THR A 298 -14.29 -1.80 19.13
C THR A 298 -14.70 -3.07 18.38
N TRP A 299 -14.23 -3.28 17.13
CA TRP A 299 -14.70 -4.38 16.27
C TRP A 299 -14.57 -5.75 16.92
N GLU A 300 -13.37 -6.21 17.22
CA GLU A 300 -13.18 -7.56 17.80
C GLU A 300 -13.66 -7.66 19.26
N ALA A 301 -13.88 -6.52 19.93
CA ALA A 301 -14.34 -6.50 21.31
C ALA A 301 -15.85 -6.70 21.44
N THR A 302 -16.62 -6.24 20.46
CA THR A 302 -18.09 -6.19 20.55
C THR A 302 -18.80 -6.70 19.29
N TYR A 303 -18.13 -6.74 18.14
CA TYR A 303 -18.75 -6.91 16.82
C TYR A 303 -19.95 -5.98 16.68
N PHE A 304 -21.15 -6.52 16.46
CA PHE A 304 -22.39 -5.74 16.38
C PHE A 304 -23.14 -5.62 17.73
N ASP A 305 -22.71 -6.34 18.78
CA ASP A 305 -23.36 -6.35 20.09
C ASP A 305 -22.80 -5.25 21.00
N HIS A 306 -23.05 -3.99 20.62
CA HIS A 306 -22.68 -2.82 21.40
C HIS A 306 -23.86 -1.91 21.70
N ASP A 307 -23.75 -1.20 22.83
CA ASP A 307 -24.61 -0.11 23.25
C ASP A 307 -23.75 0.96 23.94
N THR A 308 -24.33 2.12 24.24
CA THR A 308 -23.61 3.25 24.85
C THR A 308 -22.94 2.85 26.18
N LYS A 309 -23.61 2.05 27.03
CA LYS A 309 -23.09 1.67 28.35
C LYS A 309 -21.89 0.72 28.22
N LYS A 310 -21.98 -0.31 27.37
CA LYS A 310 -20.88 -1.23 27.08
C LYS A 310 -19.67 -0.49 26.54
N LEU A 311 -19.89 0.46 25.63
CA LEU A 311 -18.82 1.24 25.01
C LEU A 311 -18.16 2.22 25.98
N CYS A 312 -18.93 2.88 26.87
CA CYS A 312 -18.34 3.72 27.93
C CYS A 312 -17.46 2.91 28.88
N ALA A 313 -17.90 1.70 29.30
CA ALA A 313 -17.08 0.83 30.14
C ALA A 313 -15.79 0.38 29.43
N LEU A 314 -15.85 0.12 28.12
CA LEU A 314 -14.66 -0.18 27.32
C LEU A 314 -13.74 1.04 27.20
N ALA A 315 -14.29 2.25 27.08
CA ALA A 315 -13.53 3.49 27.06
C ALA A 315 -12.83 3.77 28.40
N ASP A 316 -13.49 3.49 29.53
CA ASP A 316 -12.87 3.59 30.87
C ASP A 316 -11.66 2.66 30.99
N ALA A 317 -11.81 1.42 30.55
CA ALA A 317 -10.73 0.44 30.53
C ALA A 317 -9.59 0.86 29.58
N ALA A 318 -9.92 1.43 28.42
CA ALA A 318 -8.95 1.95 27.46
C ALA A 318 -8.13 3.11 28.04
N ALA A 319 -8.81 4.06 28.70
CA ALA A 319 -8.18 5.21 29.33
C ALA A 319 -7.25 4.77 30.48
N ALA A 320 -7.65 3.79 31.28
CA ALA A 320 -6.84 3.26 32.39
C ALA A 320 -5.49 2.67 31.94
N ILE A 321 -5.36 2.24 30.68
CA ILE A 321 -4.10 1.73 30.10
C ILE A 321 -3.41 2.75 29.16
N GLY A 322 -3.89 4.00 29.12
CA GLY A 322 -3.28 5.08 28.35
C GLY A 322 -3.58 5.09 26.85
N VAL A 323 -4.70 4.52 26.42
CA VAL A 323 -5.19 4.70 25.03
C VAL A 323 -5.48 6.19 24.79
N GLU A 324 -5.13 6.70 23.61
CA GLU A 324 -5.26 8.11 23.25
C GLU A 324 -6.43 8.37 22.29
N ARG A 325 -7.01 7.31 21.71
CA ARG A 325 -8.11 7.35 20.75
C ARG A 325 -9.03 6.14 20.86
N PHE A 326 -10.33 6.39 20.92
CA PHE A 326 -11.37 5.36 20.94
C PHE A 326 -12.13 5.37 19.61
N VAL A 327 -12.16 4.26 18.88
CA VAL A 327 -12.77 4.15 17.55
C VAL A 327 -13.99 3.24 17.61
N LEU A 328 -15.19 3.81 17.44
CA LEU A 328 -16.43 3.08 17.26
C LEU A 328 -16.45 2.44 15.87
N ASP A 329 -16.43 1.12 15.82
CA ASP A 329 -16.44 0.34 14.57
C ASP A 329 -17.88 0.06 14.06
N ASP A 330 -18.03 -0.86 13.10
CA ASP A 330 -19.28 -1.18 12.41
C ASP A 330 -20.48 -1.42 13.38
N GLY A 331 -21.69 -1.08 12.92
CA GLY A 331 -22.94 -1.29 13.66
C GLY A 331 -23.58 -0.05 14.30
N TRP A 332 -22.99 1.14 14.20
CA TRP A 332 -23.55 2.34 14.86
C TRP A 332 -24.73 3.01 14.13
N PHE A 333 -24.96 2.63 12.87
CA PHE A 333 -25.87 3.29 11.93
C PHE A 333 -27.07 2.42 11.55
N GLY A 334 -28.15 3.07 11.08
CA GLY A 334 -29.33 2.45 10.50
C GLY A 334 -29.79 1.15 11.18
N ALA A 335 -30.09 0.16 10.35
CA ALA A 335 -30.47 -1.21 10.76
C ALA A 335 -29.26 -2.16 10.95
N ARG A 336 -28.03 -1.64 11.11
CA ARG A 336 -26.77 -2.41 11.03
C ARG A 336 -26.50 -3.30 12.25
N ARG A 337 -27.35 -4.28 12.54
CA ARG A 337 -27.14 -5.28 13.61
C ARG A 337 -26.32 -6.50 13.16
N HIS A 338 -26.08 -6.62 11.86
CA HIS A 338 -25.31 -7.67 11.21
C HIS A 338 -24.85 -7.20 9.81
N ASP A 339 -24.06 -8.00 9.11
CA ASP A 339 -23.48 -7.64 7.80
C ASP A 339 -24.47 -7.63 6.62
N ARG A 340 -25.72 -8.08 6.83
CA ARG A 340 -26.75 -8.21 5.78
C ARG A 340 -27.64 -6.98 5.53
N ALA A 341 -27.55 -5.94 6.35
CA ALA A 341 -28.42 -4.77 6.27
C ALA A 341 -27.71 -3.46 6.66
N GLY A 342 -28.27 -2.32 6.24
CA GLY A 342 -27.92 -0.98 6.71
C GLY A 342 -26.83 -0.23 5.95
N LEU A 343 -25.95 -0.89 5.17
CA LEU A 343 -24.98 -0.16 4.33
C LEU A 343 -25.71 0.72 3.32
N GLY A 344 -25.24 1.95 3.17
CA GLY A 344 -25.88 3.00 2.37
C GLY A 344 -26.63 4.05 3.21
N ASP A 345 -26.93 3.75 4.48
CA ASP A 345 -27.66 4.60 5.41
C ASP A 345 -26.78 5.01 6.61
N TRP A 346 -25.89 6.00 6.43
CA TRP A 346 -24.94 6.55 7.42
C TRP A 346 -25.60 7.46 8.46
N VAL A 347 -26.78 7.10 8.94
CA VAL A 347 -27.55 7.82 9.97
C VAL A 347 -27.46 7.06 11.29
N VAL A 348 -27.25 7.78 12.40
CA VAL A 348 -27.14 7.17 13.74
C VAL A 348 -28.40 6.35 14.06
N SER A 349 -28.21 5.09 14.47
CA SER A 349 -29.32 4.20 14.81
C SER A 349 -29.97 4.64 16.12
N SER A 350 -31.22 5.09 16.10
CA SER A 350 -31.97 5.45 17.30
C SER A 350 -32.33 4.25 18.19
N GLU A 351 -32.30 3.04 17.63
CA GLU A 351 -32.51 1.80 18.37
C GLU A 351 -31.32 1.53 19.32
N VAL A 352 -30.10 1.69 18.82
CA VAL A 352 -28.87 1.45 19.62
C VAL A 352 -28.45 2.70 20.41
N TYR A 353 -28.68 3.88 19.83
CA TYR A 353 -28.30 5.18 20.37
C TYR A 353 -29.53 6.11 20.43
N PRO A 354 -30.50 5.84 21.34
CA PRO A 354 -31.72 6.65 21.44
C PRO A 354 -31.46 8.11 21.82
N ALA A 355 -30.31 8.41 22.44
CA ALA A 355 -29.84 9.75 22.76
C ALA A 355 -28.77 10.28 21.78
N GLY A 356 -28.61 9.63 20.62
CA GLY A 356 -27.53 9.89 19.66
C GLY A 356 -26.15 9.46 20.16
N LEU A 357 -25.10 9.83 19.41
CA LEU A 357 -23.70 9.49 19.75
C LEU A 357 -23.08 10.40 20.82
N GLU A 358 -23.69 11.54 21.12
CA GLU A 358 -23.13 12.56 22.01
C GLU A 358 -22.79 12.05 23.42
N PRO A 359 -23.59 11.20 24.08
CA PRO A 359 -23.21 10.65 25.38
C PRO A 359 -21.87 9.89 25.34
N LEU A 360 -21.65 9.07 24.30
CA LEU A 360 -20.40 8.33 24.13
C LEU A 360 -19.24 9.25 23.78
N ILE A 361 -19.44 10.18 22.83
CA ILE A 361 -18.41 11.13 22.39
C ILE A 361 -17.95 12.00 23.57
N ASN A 362 -18.87 12.46 24.40
CA ASN A 362 -18.55 13.29 25.56
C ASN A 362 -17.86 12.48 26.67
N HIS A 363 -18.26 11.23 26.90
CA HIS A 363 -17.57 10.33 27.83
C HIS A 363 -16.12 10.09 27.41
N VAL A 364 -15.89 9.71 26.15
CA VAL A 364 -14.54 9.49 25.59
C VAL A 364 -13.66 10.72 25.73
N ALA A 365 -14.21 11.91 25.47
CA ALA A 365 -13.46 13.15 25.60
C ALA A 365 -13.20 13.56 27.05
N ALA A 366 -14.12 13.28 27.98
CA ALA A 366 -13.92 13.51 29.41
C ALA A 366 -12.76 12.66 29.97
N LEU A 367 -12.52 11.49 29.35
CA LEU A 367 -11.36 10.63 29.62
C LEU A 367 -10.07 11.10 28.90
N GLY A 368 -10.10 12.20 28.16
CA GLY A 368 -8.94 12.77 27.46
C GLY A 368 -8.57 12.09 26.13
N MET A 369 -9.46 11.25 25.57
CA MET A 369 -9.23 10.54 24.31
C MET A 369 -9.88 11.23 23.09
N ASP A 370 -9.32 11.01 21.90
CA ASP A 370 -10.01 11.33 20.64
C ASP A 370 -11.12 10.31 20.37
N PHE A 371 -12.28 10.79 19.89
CA PHE A 371 -13.30 9.90 19.31
C PHE A 371 -13.06 9.69 17.81
N GLY A 372 -13.18 8.45 17.36
CA GLY A 372 -13.19 8.08 15.96
C GLY A 372 -14.34 7.16 15.59
N ILE A 373 -14.65 7.08 14.30
CA ILE A 373 -15.80 6.33 13.79
C ILE A 373 -15.46 5.57 12.50
N TRP A 374 -16.13 4.43 12.28
CA TRP A 374 -16.03 3.62 11.07
C TRP A 374 -17.10 3.99 10.03
N VAL A 375 -16.76 3.98 8.74
CA VAL A 375 -17.70 4.14 7.60
C VAL A 375 -17.27 3.24 6.42
N GLU A 376 -18.20 2.83 5.57
CA GLU A 376 -17.94 2.08 4.32
C GLU A 376 -18.74 2.67 3.14
N PRO A 377 -18.46 3.91 2.72
CA PRO A 377 -19.40 4.75 1.97
C PRO A 377 -19.71 4.31 0.54
N GLU A 378 -18.86 3.46 -0.02
CA GLU A 378 -18.95 2.95 -1.39
C GLU A 378 -19.92 1.76 -1.51
N MET A 379 -20.52 1.32 -0.40
CA MET A 379 -21.26 0.04 -0.33
C MET A 379 -22.71 0.23 0.09
N VAL A 380 -23.55 -0.71 -0.37
CA VAL A 380 -24.99 -0.73 -0.08
C VAL A 380 -25.46 -2.16 0.20
N ASN A 381 -26.37 -2.34 1.14
CA ASN A 381 -27.04 -3.63 1.35
C ASN A 381 -28.36 -3.70 0.58
N LEU A 382 -28.76 -4.92 0.18
CA LEU A 382 -30.10 -5.14 -0.39
C LEU A 382 -31.21 -4.69 0.58
N ASP A 383 -31.00 -4.93 1.87
CA ASP A 383 -31.84 -4.42 2.94
C ASP A 383 -31.28 -3.09 3.48
N SER A 384 -31.60 -2.01 2.77
CA SER A 384 -31.29 -0.62 3.15
C SER A 384 -32.42 0.31 2.71
N ASP A 385 -32.59 1.45 3.39
CA ASP A 385 -33.57 2.45 3.01
C ASP A 385 -33.21 3.09 1.67
N VAL A 386 -31.92 3.39 1.48
CA VAL A 386 -31.44 3.95 0.21
C VAL A 386 -31.75 3.03 -0.98
N LEU A 387 -31.55 1.72 -0.88
CA LEU A 387 -31.80 0.84 -2.03
C LEU A 387 -33.28 0.56 -2.25
N ARG A 388 -34.10 0.57 -1.18
CA ARG A 388 -35.56 0.55 -1.33
C ARG A 388 -36.08 1.77 -2.09
N ALA A 389 -35.50 2.95 -1.82
CA ALA A 389 -35.88 4.19 -2.49
C ALA A 389 -35.27 4.32 -3.90
N HIS A 390 -34.05 3.83 -4.08
CA HIS A 390 -33.23 4.01 -5.28
C HIS A 390 -32.56 2.69 -5.69
N PRO A 391 -33.33 1.71 -6.21
CA PRO A 391 -32.78 0.42 -6.64
C PRO A 391 -31.78 0.56 -7.81
N ASP A 392 -31.82 1.68 -8.53
CA ASP A 392 -30.95 2.03 -9.65
C ASP A 392 -29.58 2.58 -9.24
N TRP A 393 -29.33 2.84 -7.96
CA TRP A 393 -28.05 3.39 -7.47
C TRP A 393 -26.94 2.35 -7.27
N VAL A 394 -27.06 1.18 -7.89
CA VAL A 394 -26.07 0.10 -7.81
C VAL A 394 -25.16 0.14 -9.02
N LEU A 395 -23.86 -0.02 -8.80
CA LEU A 395 -22.87 -0.16 -9.88
C LEU A 395 -22.94 -1.56 -10.50
N HIS A 396 -24.01 -1.83 -11.25
CA HIS A 396 -24.38 -3.13 -11.79
C HIS A 396 -25.30 -3.00 -13.01
N ALA A 397 -25.23 -3.95 -13.94
CA ALA A 397 -26.11 -3.96 -15.10
C ALA A 397 -27.51 -4.51 -14.73
N PRO A 398 -28.60 -3.76 -14.94
CA PRO A 398 -29.93 -4.10 -14.41
C PRO A 398 -30.50 -5.43 -14.91
N ASP A 399 -30.12 -5.88 -16.11
CA ASP A 399 -30.63 -7.12 -16.72
C ASP A 399 -29.95 -8.40 -16.20
N TYR A 400 -28.95 -8.27 -15.33
CA TYR A 400 -28.21 -9.39 -14.76
C TYR A 400 -28.53 -9.59 -13.28
N GLU A 401 -28.43 -10.82 -12.79
CA GLU A 401 -28.52 -11.07 -11.35
C GLU A 401 -27.30 -10.46 -10.63
N PRO A 402 -27.49 -9.63 -9.59
CA PRO A 402 -26.39 -9.04 -8.85
C PRO A 402 -25.57 -10.09 -8.08
N VAL A 403 -24.26 -10.08 -8.28
CA VAL A 403 -23.34 -10.95 -7.55
C VAL A 403 -22.95 -10.31 -6.21
N LEU A 404 -23.43 -10.90 -5.13
CA LEU A 404 -23.15 -10.44 -3.76
C LEU A 404 -21.78 -10.93 -3.28
N ALA A 405 -21.11 -10.09 -2.49
CA ALA A 405 -19.97 -10.46 -1.66
C ALA A 405 -20.23 -9.84 -0.29
N ARG A 406 -20.15 -10.62 0.81
CA ARG A 406 -20.52 -10.18 2.16
C ARG A 406 -21.94 -9.57 2.25
N HIS A 407 -22.88 -10.10 1.47
CA HIS A 407 -24.29 -9.66 1.43
C HIS A 407 -24.50 -8.17 1.04
N GLN A 408 -23.49 -7.54 0.41
CA GLN A 408 -23.52 -6.14 -0.01
C GLN A 408 -23.23 -6.02 -1.50
N LEU A 409 -23.60 -4.87 -2.07
CA LEU A 409 -23.32 -4.40 -3.42
C LEU A 409 -22.51 -3.09 -3.35
N VAL A 410 -22.08 -2.61 -4.51
CA VAL A 410 -21.35 -1.34 -4.64
C VAL A 410 -22.34 -0.26 -5.04
N LEU A 411 -22.32 0.86 -4.34
CA LEU A 411 -23.09 2.04 -4.71
C LEU A 411 -22.41 2.75 -5.90
N ASP A 412 -23.17 3.10 -6.93
CA ASP A 412 -22.65 3.79 -8.11
C ASP A 412 -22.34 5.27 -7.77
N LEU A 413 -21.09 5.56 -7.44
CA LEU A 413 -20.64 6.95 -7.18
C LEU A 413 -20.48 7.77 -8.46
N THR A 414 -20.67 7.15 -9.63
CA THR A 414 -20.74 7.84 -10.92
C THR A 414 -22.12 8.43 -11.19
N ASN A 415 -23.14 7.98 -10.45
CA ASN A 415 -24.45 8.60 -10.40
C ASN A 415 -24.43 9.81 -9.45
N ASP A 416 -24.68 11.01 -9.98
CA ASP A 416 -24.61 12.27 -9.22
C ASP A 416 -25.53 12.29 -7.99
N ALA A 417 -26.70 11.66 -8.05
CA ALA A 417 -27.65 11.63 -6.94
C ALA A 417 -27.18 10.69 -5.81
N ALA A 418 -26.67 9.51 -6.17
CA ALA A 418 -26.06 8.59 -5.21
C ALA A 418 -24.80 9.19 -4.58
N TYR A 419 -23.97 9.86 -5.39
CA TYR A 419 -22.79 10.60 -4.92
C TYR A 419 -23.17 11.69 -3.91
N ALA A 420 -24.15 12.53 -4.25
CA ALA A 420 -24.62 13.61 -3.38
C ALA A 420 -25.23 13.08 -2.06
N HIS A 421 -25.94 11.95 -2.11
CA HIS A 421 -26.46 11.27 -0.93
C HIS A 421 -25.33 10.85 0.01
N VAL A 422 -24.30 10.15 -0.50
CA VAL A 422 -23.15 9.72 0.31
C VAL A 422 -22.39 10.92 0.88
N LEU A 423 -22.05 11.90 0.03
CA LEU A 423 -21.36 13.10 0.45
C LEU A 423 -22.14 13.85 1.54
N GLY A 424 -23.45 14.03 1.34
CA GLY A 424 -24.32 14.76 2.28
C GLY A 424 -24.41 14.08 3.64
N GLN A 425 -24.56 12.76 3.69
CA GLN A 425 -24.63 12.05 4.97
C GLN A 425 -23.30 12.04 5.70
N LEU A 426 -22.18 11.85 4.99
CA LEU A 426 -20.85 11.94 5.60
C LEU A 426 -20.56 13.36 6.09
N ASP A 427 -20.81 14.39 5.28
CA ASP A 427 -20.61 15.78 5.70
C ASP A 427 -21.45 16.12 6.95
N ALA A 428 -22.72 15.70 6.99
CA ALA A 428 -23.59 15.87 8.15
C ALA A 428 -23.03 15.14 9.39
N LEU A 429 -22.63 13.87 9.25
CA LEU A 429 -22.02 13.09 10.33
C LEU A 429 -20.80 13.82 10.91
N LEU A 430 -19.92 14.32 10.04
CA LEU A 430 -18.65 14.93 10.43
C LEU A 430 -18.78 16.35 10.99
N ARG A 431 -19.81 17.10 10.58
CA ARG A 431 -20.11 18.43 11.13
C ARG A 431 -20.84 18.38 12.47
N ASN A 432 -21.76 17.44 12.62
CA ASN A 432 -22.66 17.38 13.76
C ASN A 432 -22.02 16.72 14.99
N HIS A 433 -20.90 16.00 14.80
CA HIS A 433 -20.23 15.27 15.86
C HIS A 433 -18.74 15.62 15.96
N ARG A 434 -18.21 15.65 17.18
CA ARG A 434 -16.77 15.86 17.43
C ARG A 434 -15.98 14.59 17.11
N ILE A 435 -15.83 14.30 15.82
CA ILE A 435 -15.07 13.16 15.29
C ILE A 435 -13.67 13.63 14.89
N ALA A 436 -12.64 13.02 15.50
CA ALA A 436 -11.23 13.34 15.23
C ALA A 436 -10.53 12.31 14.34
N PHE A 437 -11.22 11.22 13.99
CA PHE A 437 -10.70 10.12 13.20
C PHE A 437 -11.84 9.39 12.48
N VAL A 438 -11.69 9.15 11.18
CA VAL A 438 -12.54 8.19 10.47
C VAL A 438 -11.70 7.02 10.01
N LYS A 439 -12.20 5.81 10.28
CA LYS A 439 -11.81 4.56 9.64
C LYS A 439 -12.73 4.36 8.43
N TRP A 440 -12.20 4.64 7.25
CA TRP A 440 -12.87 4.35 5.98
C TRP A 440 -12.58 2.91 5.57
N ASP A 441 -13.60 2.13 5.26
CA ASP A 441 -13.55 0.72 4.89
C ASP A 441 -14.14 0.47 3.49
N MET A 442 -13.83 -0.69 2.89
CA MET A 442 -14.32 -1.14 1.59
C MET A 442 -14.12 -2.67 1.48
N ASN A 443 -15.21 -3.44 1.61
CA ASN A 443 -15.13 -4.89 1.90
C ASN A 443 -15.45 -5.83 0.73
N ARG A 444 -15.54 -5.36 -0.53
CA ARG A 444 -15.77 -6.23 -1.69
C ARG A 444 -15.11 -5.76 -2.98
N PRO A 445 -14.75 -6.66 -3.92
CA PRO A 445 -14.38 -6.23 -5.27
C PRO A 445 -15.56 -5.61 -6.02
N LEU A 446 -15.24 -4.80 -7.02
CA LEU A 446 -16.19 -4.39 -8.05
C LEU A 446 -16.48 -5.60 -8.95
N ILE A 447 -17.75 -6.01 -9.03
CA ILE A 447 -18.19 -7.13 -9.88
C ILE A 447 -19.24 -6.57 -10.83
N HIS A 448 -19.06 -6.82 -12.12
CA HIS A 448 -19.93 -6.30 -13.18
C HIS A 448 -20.19 -4.79 -13.06
N ALA A 449 -19.11 -4.04 -12.80
CA ALA A 449 -19.11 -2.62 -12.48
C ALA A 449 -19.63 -1.78 -13.65
N THR A 450 -20.95 -1.69 -13.75
CA THR A 450 -21.66 -1.00 -14.84
C THR A 450 -22.27 0.25 -14.24
N SER A 451 -21.91 1.40 -14.78
CA SER A 451 -22.51 2.67 -14.38
C SER A 451 -23.95 2.79 -14.88
N ALA A 452 -24.68 3.78 -14.37
CA ALA A 452 -26.04 4.10 -14.80
C ALA A 452 -26.22 4.29 -16.33
N ASP A 453 -25.17 4.66 -17.07
CA ASP A 453 -25.20 4.79 -18.54
C ASP A 453 -25.02 3.47 -19.31
N GLY A 454 -24.87 2.35 -18.59
CA GLY A 454 -24.66 1.01 -19.16
C GLY A 454 -23.20 0.72 -19.56
N ALA A 455 -22.28 1.68 -19.40
CA ALA A 455 -20.87 1.47 -19.69
C ALA A 455 -20.13 0.89 -18.47
N ALA A 456 -18.96 0.29 -18.72
CA ALA A 456 -18.05 -0.07 -17.65
C ALA A 456 -17.65 1.17 -16.83
N GLY A 457 -17.65 1.03 -15.51
CA GLY A 457 -17.57 2.17 -14.57
C GLY A 457 -16.48 2.07 -13.50
N ALA A 458 -15.52 1.16 -13.60
CA ALA A 458 -14.45 0.99 -12.60
C ALA A 458 -13.50 2.21 -12.52
N HIS A 459 -13.09 2.76 -13.67
CA HIS A 459 -12.29 4.00 -13.74
C HIS A 459 -13.06 5.16 -13.11
N ARG A 460 -14.29 5.40 -13.58
CA ARG A 460 -15.13 6.51 -13.10
C ARG A 460 -15.49 6.36 -11.63
N GLN A 461 -15.72 5.15 -11.13
CA GLN A 461 -15.93 4.88 -9.71
C GLN A 461 -14.69 5.25 -8.89
N THR A 462 -13.49 4.88 -9.35
CA THR A 462 -12.22 5.23 -8.69
C THR A 462 -12.02 6.76 -8.65
N MET A 463 -12.31 7.45 -9.75
CA MET A 463 -12.23 8.91 -9.82
C MET A 463 -13.29 9.61 -8.94
N ALA A 464 -14.51 9.08 -8.90
CA ALA A 464 -15.57 9.57 -8.02
C ALA A 464 -15.19 9.40 -6.54
N PHE A 465 -14.58 8.27 -6.17
CA PHE A 465 -14.03 8.07 -4.82
C PHE A 465 -12.98 9.14 -4.46
N TYR A 466 -12.01 9.41 -5.34
CA TYR A 466 -11.03 10.46 -5.07
C TYR A 466 -11.68 11.84 -4.88
N ARG A 467 -12.64 12.18 -5.76
CA ARG A 467 -13.41 13.43 -5.66
C ARG A 467 -14.14 13.51 -4.32
N LEU A 468 -14.79 12.42 -3.89
CA LEU A 468 -15.51 12.36 -2.60
C LEU A 468 -14.59 12.66 -1.42
N VAL A 469 -13.40 12.06 -1.41
CA VAL A 469 -12.41 12.29 -0.35
C VAL A 469 -11.92 13.75 -0.36
N ASP A 470 -11.63 14.31 -1.54
CA ASP A 470 -11.16 15.69 -1.66
C ASP A 470 -12.23 16.71 -1.27
N GLU A 471 -13.49 16.50 -1.66
CA GLU A 471 -14.61 17.37 -1.27
C GLU A 471 -14.85 17.34 0.24
N LEU A 472 -14.85 16.16 0.87
CA LEU A 472 -14.98 16.04 2.33
C LEU A 472 -13.85 16.75 3.06
N ARG A 473 -12.61 16.66 2.56
CA ARG A 473 -11.44 17.35 3.12
C ARG A 473 -11.56 18.87 3.00
N ALA A 474 -12.09 19.37 1.89
CA ALA A 474 -12.30 20.78 1.66
C ALA A 474 -13.46 21.34 2.52
N SER A 475 -14.56 20.58 2.65
CA SER A 475 -15.77 21.01 3.35
C SER A 475 -15.62 21.03 4.87
N THR A 476 -14.71 20.24 5.43
CA THR A 476 -14.49 20.14 6.88
C THR A 476 -13.15 20.78 7.29
N PRO A 477 -13.03 22.12 7.45
CA PRO A 477 -11.76 22.78 7.77
C PRO A 477 -11.09 22.28 9.07
N MET A 478 -11.84 21.77 10.06
CA MET A 478 -11.24 21.12 11.24
C MET A 478 -10.45 19.83 10.90
N TRP A 479 -10.72 19.25 9.73
CA TRP A 479 -10.07 18.08 9.14
C TRP A 479 -8.93 18.41 8.18
N SER A 480 -8.80 19.69 7.77
CA SER A 480 -7.69 20.19 6.93
C SER A 480 -6.30 20.03 7.56
N LEU A 481 -6.24 19.58 8.83
CA LEU A 481 -5.05 18.96 9.42
C LEU A 481 -5.23 17.44 9.56
N ASN A 482 -4.80 16.67 8.55
CA ASN A 482 -4.25 15.31 8.68
C ASN A 482 -5.08 14.28 9.49
N ARG A 483 -6.42 14.25 9.37
CA ARG A 483 -7.29 13.43 10.23
C ARG A 483 -8.25 12.43 9.55
N VAL A 484 -8.15 12.22 8.24
CA VAL A 484 -8.76 11.04 7.57
C VAL A 484 -7.75 9.89 7.55
N HIS A 485 -8.14 8.77 8.13
CA HIS A 485 -7.30 7.59 8.27
C HIS A 485 -7.99 6.38 7.64
N ARG A 486 -7.62 6.03 6.40
CA ARG A 486 -8.15 4.84 5.75
C ARG A 486 -7.75 3.62 6.57
N VAL A 487 -8.70 2.74 6.89
CA VAL A 487 -8.38 1.38 7.34
C VAL A 487 -9.14 0.44 6.42
N VAL A 488 -8.67 0.40 5.17
CA VAL A 488 -9.02 -0.64 4.19
C VAL A 488 -7.73 -1.43 3.93
N GLY A 489 -7.84 -2.69 3.50
CA GLY A 489 -6.76 -3.43 2.82
C GLY A 489 -6.30 -2.84 1.48
N GLU A 490 -6.25 -1.51 1.38
CA GLU A 490 -5.84 -0.74 0.22
C GLU A 490 -4.71 0.19 0.62
N SER A 491 -3.48 -0.23 0.29
CA SER A 491 -2.27 0.53 0.57
C SER A 491 -1.54 0.83 -0.73
N THR A 492 -1.84 1.98 -1.30
CA THR A 492 -1.04 2.62 -2.36
C THR A 492 -0.73 4.05 -2.02
N THR A 493 0.24 4.64 -2.71
CA THR A 493 0.66 6.04 -2.50
C THR A 493 -0.49 7.03 -2.73
N VAL A 494 -1.44 6.78 -3.66
CA VAL A 494 -2.61 7.65 -3.81
C VAL A 494 -3.52 7.56 -2.60
N CYS A 495 -3.77 6.35 -2.07
CA CYS A 495 -4.42 6.20 -0.78
C CYS A 495 -3.66 6.93 0.33
N CYS A 496 -2.33 6.97 0.30
CA CYS A 496 -1.50 7.71 1.27
C CYS A 496 -1.55 9.25 1.08
N ASN A 497 -1.88 9.73 -0.12
CA ASN A 497 -2.08 11.14 -0.42
C ASN A 497 -3.51 11.58 -0.02
N ALA A 498 -4.49 10.72 -0.33
CA ALA A 498 -5.91 10.85 0.01
C ALA A 498 -6.22 10.51 1.49
N CYS A 499 -5.32 9.84 2.21
CA CYS A 499 -5.46 9.50 3.63
C CYS A 499 -4.09 9.46 4.30
N THR A 500 -3.96 10.02 5.50
CA THR A 500 -2.61 10.15 6.12
C THR A 500 -2.04 8.80 6.61
N VAL A 501 -2.87 7.74 6.67
CA VAL A 501 -2.54 6.35 7.03
C VAL A 501 -3.46 5.41 6.26
N CYS A 502 -2.94 4.25 5.85
CA CYS A 502 -3.70 3.11 5.34
C CYS A 502 -3.74 2.00 6.40
N GLY A 503 -4.84 1.26 6.48
CA GLY A 503 -4.91 0.08 7.33
C GLY A 503 -3.97 -0.97 6.77
N LEU A 504 -3.15 -1.60 7.61
CA LEU A 504 -2.65 -2.91 7.23
C LEU A 504 -3.89 -3.82 7.37
N ALA A 505 -4.50 -4.23 6.26
CA ALA A 505 -5.33 -5.42 6.30
C ALA A 505 -4.36 -6.55 6.67
N ILE A 506 -4.26 -6.81 7.96
CA ILE A 506 -4.10 -8.18 8.39
C ILE A 506 -5.35 -8.43 9.18
N ALA A 507 -6.42 -8.82 8.49
CA ALA A 507 -7.59 -9.39 9.17
C ALA A 507 -7.19 -10.63 9.99
N SER A 508 -6.00 -11.21 9.74
CA SER A 508 -5.28 -12.04 10.70
C SER A 508 -4.42 -11.18 11.65
N THR A 509 -4.98 -10.80 12.78
CA THR A 509 -4.24 -10.21 13.91
C THR A 509 -3.32 -11.22 14.65
N ARG A 510 -3.14 -12.43 14.09
CA ARG A 510 -2.14 -13.40 14.57
C ARG A 510 -0.73 -12.92 14.27
N SER A 511 0.08 -12.81 15.30
CA SER A 511 1.47 -12.33 15.26
C SER A 511 2.43 -13.08 14.31
N SER A 512 2.11 -14.31 13.90
CA SER A 512 2.91 -15.04 12.90
C SER A 512 2.57 -14.65 11.47
N ALA A 513 1.33 -14.22 11.20
CA ALA A 513 0.90 -13.70 9.91
C ALA A 513 1.38 -12.25 9.73
N SER A 514 1.43 -11.45 10.80
CA SER A 514 1.94 -10.08 10.75
C SER A 514 3.43 -9.96 10.39
N ALA A 515 4.18 -11.06 10.43
CA ALA A 515 5.54 -11.11 9.91
C ALA A 515 5.61 -10.93 8.36
N SER A 516 4.52 -11.16 7.62
CA SER A 516 4.45 -10.87 6.17
C SER A 516 4.31 -9.37 5.84
N SER A 517 4.17 -8.50 6.85
CA SER A 517 4.19 -7.04 6.70
C SER A 517 5.49 -6.48 6.09
N ALA A 518 6.54 -7.30 5.96
CA ALA A 518 7.78 -6.91 5.31
C ALA A 518 7.59 -6.48 3.85
N GLY A 519 6.71 -7.16 3.09
CA GLY A 519 6.51 -6.81 1.68
C GLY A 519 5.84 -5.45 1.49
N TRP A 520 4.92 -5.11 2.38
CA TRP A 520 4.26 -3.80 2.44
C TRP A 520 5.26 -2.66 2.68
N ALA A 521 6.19 -2.85 3.62
CA ALA A 521 7.21 -1.85 3.95
C ALA A 521 8.16 -1.53 2.79
N CYS A 522 8.17 -2.29 1.70
CA CYS A 522 8.97 -1.97 0.51
C CYS A 522 8.42 -0.74 -0.22
N GLY A 523 7.10 -0.62 -0.37
CA GLY A 523 6.48 0.45 -1.17
C GLY A 523 5.95 1.64 -0.36
N CYS A 524 5.68 1.48 0.94
CA CYS A 524 4.96 2.51 1.71
C CYS A 524 5.52 2.71 3.15
N PRO A 525 5.59 3.96 3.66
CA PRO A 525 6.20 4.28 4.96
C PRO A 525 5.59 3.53 6.15
N THR A 526 6.40 3.20 7.15
CA THR A 526 5.90 2.48 8.36
C THR A 526 4.80 3.23 9.12
N ARG A 527 4.79 4.58 9.07
CA ARG A 527 3.73 5.41 9.69
C ARG A 527 2.37 5.31 9.01
N CYS A 528 2.35 4.79 7.79
CA CYS A 528 1.16 4.64 6.98
C CYS A 528 0.46 3.31 7.25
N TRP A 529 0.91 2.51 8.22
CA TRP A 529 0.27 1.26 8.64
C TRP A 529 -0.26 1.36 10.06
N VAL A 530 -1.30 0.58 10.35
CA VAL A 530 -1.79 0.33 11.71
C VAL A 530 -1.74 -1.16 11.98
N CYS A 531 -1.14 -1.56 13.10
CA CYS A 531 -1.18 -2.91 13.62
C CYS A 531 -1.89 -2.89 14.98
N MET A 532 -2.92 -3.71 15.15
CA MET A 532 -3.67 -3.84 16.40
C MET A 532 -3.24 -5.09 17.17
N LEU A 533 -3.15 -4.98 18.50
CA LEU A 533 -2.85 -6.10 19.36
C LEU A 533 -4.16 -6.82 19.72
N VAL A 534 -4.24 -8.11 19.37
CA VAL A 534 -5.41 -8.96 19.62
C VAL A 534 -5.05 -10.12 20.53
N LEU A 535 -5.99 -10.49 21.41
CA LEU A 535 -5.78 -11.50 22.44
C LEU A 535 -5.84 -12.95 21.92
N VAL A 536 -6.26 -13.20 20.68
CA VAL A 536 -6.46 -14.54 20.13
C VAL A 536 -5.14 -15.26 19.77
N GLY A 537 -4.93 -16.47 20.33
CA GLY A 537 -3.82 -17.40 19.99
C GLY A 537 -2.81 -17.67 21.12
N ARG A 538 -1.90 -18.64 20.91
CA ARG A 538 -0.89 -19.09 21.91
C ARG A 538 0.43 -18.28 21.92
N THR A 539 0.52 -17.16 21.20
CA THR A 539 1.77 -16.38 21.15
C THR A 539 1.88 -15.48 22.39
N PRO A 540 3.03 -15.45 23.09
CA PRO A 540 3.21 -14.62 24.28
C PRO A 540 2.97 -13.13 24.00
N LEU A 541 2.34 -12.44 24.95
CA LEU A 541 1.98 -11.02 24.84
C LEU A 541 3.19 -10.14 24.48
N GLY A 542 4.34 -10.37 25.13
CA GLY A 542 5.56 -9.61 24.84
C GLY A 542 6.07 -9.76 23.40
N VAL A 543 5.89 -10.93 22.79
CA VAL A 543 6.25 -11.16 21.38
C VAL A 543 5.26 -10.45 20.44
N ARG A 544 3.97 -10.41 20.80
CA ARG A 544 2.96 -9.66 20.04
C ARG A 544 3.26 -8.17 20.06
N THR A 545 3.52 -7.61 21.25
CA THR A 545 3.86 -6.19 21.43
C THR A 545 5.13 -5.81 20.66
N VAL A 546 6.18 -6.62 20.73
CA VAL A 546 7.41 -6.35 19.98
C VAL A 546 7.19 -6.46 18.47
N LEU A 547 6.49 -7.49 17.96
CA LEU A 547 6.21 -7.59 16.54
C LEU A 547 5.30 -6.47 16.01
N SER A 548 4.43 -5.89 16.85
CA SER A 548 3.66 -4.68 16.52
C SER A 548 4.49 -3.39 16.60
N CYS A 549 5.55 -3.33 17.43
CA CYS A 549 6.31 -2.10 17.68
C CYS A 549 7.71 -2.04 17.01
N ALA A 550 8.33 -3.16 16.64
CA ALA A 550 9.78 -3.27 16.38
C ALA A 550 10.28 -2.72 15.02
N ARG A 551 9.59 -1.78 14.37
CA ARG A 551 10.04 -1.22 13.08
C ARG A 551 9.95 0.30 12.98
N SER A 552 10.17 0.99 14.10
CA SER A 552 10.51 2.42 14.13
C SER A 552 11.94 2.58 14.68
N PRO A 553 12.85 3.36 14.06
CA PRO A 553 14.21 3.58 14.56
C PRO A 553 14.29 4.21 15.97
N HIS A 554 13.16 4.56 16.58
CA HIS A 554 13.09 5.27 17.87
C HIS A 554 12.46 4.47 19.02
N CYS A 555 12.20 3.16 18.87
CA CYS A 555 11.66 2.36 19.97
C CYS A 555 12.51 1.11 20.24
N LEU A 556 13.61 1.28 20.98
CA LEU A 556 14.33 0.20 21.65
C LEU A 556 14.65 0.63 23.09
N ALA A 557 13.80 0.20 24.03
CA ALA A 557 14.16 -0.23 25.39
C ALA A 557 12.89 -0.37 26.25
N GLY A 558 12.56 -1.60 26.64
CA GLY A 558 11.49 -1.89 27.60
C GLY A 558 11.28 -3.39 27.73
N TRP A 559 12.15 -4.07 28.49
CA TRP A 559 11.98 -5.48 28.83
C TRP A 559 11.13 -5.61 30.09
N VAL A 560 10.07 -6.41 30.05
CA VAL A 560 9.37 -6.90 31.25
C VAL A 560 9.47 -8.42 31.27
N TRP A 561 10.06 -8.94 32.36
CA TRP A 561 10.13 -10.35 32.70
C TRP A 561 8.78 -10.82 33.23
N ASN A 562 8.35 -12.04 32.87
CA ASN A 562 7.44 -12.77 33.75
C ASN A 562 7.71 -14.28 33.70
N VAL A 563 8.03 -14.82 34.88
CA VAL A 563 8.21 -16.23 35.17
C VAL A 563 6.83 -16.82 35.45
N THR A 564 6.42 -17.85 34.71
CA THR A 564 5.35 -18.74 35.16
C THR A 564 5.72 -20.19 34.85
N HIS A 565 5.59 -21.03 35.87
CA HIS A 565 5.88 -22.47 35.86
C HIS A 565 4.98 -23.19 34.85
N ALA A 566 5.60 -23.91 33.91
CA ALA A 566 4.89 -24.82 33.01
C ALA A 566 4.94 -26.25 33.59
N ASN A 567 3.83 -26.71 34.16
CA ASN A 567 3.54 -28.15 34.22
C ASN A 567 2.89 -28.54 32.89
N SER A 568 3.64 -29.18 32.00
CA SER A 568 3.05 -29.89 30.86
C SER A 568 3.90 -31.10 30.49
N THR A 569 3.38 -32.27 30.82
CA THR A 569 3.75 -33.58 30.27
C THR A 569 3.38 -33.63 28.79
N THR A 570 4.37 -33.46 27.91
CA THR A 570 4.27 -33.91 26.51
C THR A 570 5.66 -34.28 25.98
N THR A 571 5.68 -35.33 25.17
CA THR A 571 6.81 -36.19 24.82
C THR A 571 7.93 -35.52 24.02
N ASN A 572 9.17 -35.91 24.34
CA ASN A 572 10.42 -35.43 23.76
C ASN A 572 10.64 -36.00 22.34
N ASN A 573 10.82 -35.12 21.35
CA ASN A 573 11.93 -35.19 20.37
C ASN A 573 12.01 -34.04 19.33
N GLU A 574 11.08 -33.09 19.27
CA GLU A 574 11.18 -31.94 18.33
C GLU A 574 11.65 -30.61 18.95
N CYS A 575 11.90 -30.56 20.26
CA CYS A 575 12.15 -29.30 20.99
C CYS A 575 13.62 -28.84 20.99
N SER A 576 14.57 -29.73 20.69
CA SER A 576 16.02 -29.45 20.76
C SER A 576 16.53 -28.61 19.59
N ALA A 577 16.03 -28.83 18.37
CA ALA A 577 16.45 -28.09 17.17
C ALA A 577 15.90 -26.64 17.14
N LYS A 578 14.71 -26.40 17.71
CA LYS A 578 14.11 -25.06 17.81
C LYS A 578 14.74 -24.21 18.92
N ARG A 579 15.15 -24.82 20.05
CA ARG A 579 15.86 -24.08 21.13
C ARG A 579 17.22 -23.56 20.69
N LEU A 580 18.02 -24.35 19.96
CA LEU A 580 19.35 -23.93 19.50
C LEU A 580 19.35 -22.76 18.49
N ARG A 581 18.28 -22.58 17.71
CA ARG A 581 18.15 -21.41 16.80
C ARG A 581 17.80 -20.13 17.54
N CYS A 582 17.00 -20.20 18.61
CA CYS A 582 16.66 -19.03 19.42
C CYS A 582 17.85 -18.49 20.22
N THR A 583 18.69 -19.35 20.80
CA THR A 583 19.86 -18.90 21.59
C THR A 583 20.91 -18.22 20.73
N LYS A 584 21.17 -18.70 19.50
CA LYS A 584 22.12 -18.05 18.57
C LYS A 584 21.67 -16.65 18.12
N ASN A 585 20.37 -16.43 17.95
CA ASN A 585 19.84 -15.12 17.56
C ASN A 585 19.92 -14.09 18.70
N ILE A 586 19.85 -14.55 19.95
CA ILE A 586 19.99 -13.70 21.14
C ILE A 586 21.46 -13.28 21.34
N GLU A 587 22.41 -14.19 21.13
CA GLU A 587 23.85 -13.87 21.19
C GLU A 587 24.26 -12.85 20.11
N LEU A 588 23.72 -12.96 18.89
CA LEU A 588 23.95 -11.99 17.82
C LEU A 588 23.43 -10.59 18.17
N CYS A 589 22.22 -10.50 18.73
CA CYS A 589 21.62 -9.23 19.16
C CYS A 589 22.42 -8.58 20.31
N CYS A 590 22.93 -9.38 21.24
CA CYS A 590 23.77 -8.87 22.33
C CYS A 590 25.14 -8.35 21.85
N MET A 591 25.75 -8.98 20.84
CA MET A 591 26.99 -8.49 20.24
C MET A 591 26.79 -7.18 19.46
N GLN A 592 25.68 -7.05 18.72
CA GLN A 592 25.32 -5.82 18.02
C GLN A 592 25.06 -4.65 18.98
N ALA A 593 24.44 -4.91 20.14
CA ALA A 593 24.25 -3.92 21.19
C ALA A 593 25.58 -3.48 21.85
N MET A 594 26.54 -4.39 22.00
CA MET A 594 27.88 -4.08 22.53
C MET A 594 28.70 -3.20 21.56
N GLN A 595 28.58 -3.41 20.25
CA GLN A 595 29.22 -2.55 19.24
C GLN A 595 28.62 -1.13 19.19
N PHE A 596 27.34 -0.98 19.52
CA PHE A 596 26.67 0.32 19.52
C PHE A 596 27.06 1.17 20.76
N ALA A 597 27.20 0.53 21.93
CA ALA A 597 27.52 1.21 23.19
C ALA A 597 28.94 1.81 23.27
N SER A 598 29.86 1.40 22.38
CA SER A 598 31.23 1.94 22.31
C SER A 598 31.36 3.23 21.49
N THR A 599 30.28 3.71 20.87
CA THR A 599 30.28 4.98 20.10
C THR A 599 29.66 6.12 20.93
N SER A 600 30.27 7.29 20.88
CA SER A 600 30.22 8.35 21.91
C SER A 600 28.94 9.20 22.01
N THR A 601 27.77 8.68 21.62
CA THR A 601 26.51 9.45 21.57
C THR A 601 25.48 9.12 22.67
N MET A 602 25.82 8.29 23.66
CA MET A 602 24.91 7.97 24.78
C MET A 602 24.94 9.01 25.91
N THR A 603 23.76 9.50 26.30
CA THR A 603 23.60 10.39 27.45
C THR A 603 24.01 9.72 28.79
N PRO A 604 24.45 10.48 29.82
CA PRO A 604 25.00 9.92 31.07
C PRO A 604 24.06 8.97 31.82
N ARG A 605 22.73 9.20 31.72
CA ARG A 605 21.70 8.38 32.37
C ARG A 605 21.67 6.94 31.85
N TRP A 606 22.02 6.75 30.58
CA TRP A 606 22.04 5.42 29.94
C TRP A 606 23.36 4.67 30.13
N ARG A 607 24.48 5.38 30.33
CA ARG A 607 25.76 4.75 30.73
C ARG A 607 25.65 4.04 32.08
N THR A 608 24.94 4.64 33.04
CA THR A 608 24.72 4.05 34.38
C THR A 608 23.89 2.77 34.32
N VAL A 609 22.84 2.74 33.48
CA VAL A 609 21.99 1.55 33.28
C VAL A 609 22.76 0.41 32.61
N CYS A 610 23.60 0.70 31.61
CA CYS A 610 24.45 -0.32 30.98
C CYS A 610 25.53 -0.86 31.92
N MET A 611 26.15 -0.03 32.76
CA MET A 611 27.13 -0.50 33.75
C MET A 611 26.50 -1.35 34.86
N GLN A 612 25.27 -1.06 35.27
CA GLN A 612 24.51 -1.90 36.21
C GLN A 612 24.15 -3.27 35.62
N LEU A 613 23.86 -3.34 34.32
CA LEU A 613 23.62 -4.60 33.60
C LEU A 613 24.90 -5.46 33.45
N ILE A 614 26.07 -4.83 33.33
CA ILE A 614 27.36 -5.54 33.28
C ILE A 614 27.73 -6.13 34.64
N ALA A 615 27.42 -5.45 35.75
CA ALA A 615 27.69 -5.93 37.10
C ALA A 615 26.89 -7.20 37.49
N VAL A 616 25.68 -7.37 36.94
CA VAL A 616 24.82 -8.55 37.18
C VAL A 616 25.29 -9.80 36.42
N LYS A 617 26.11 -9.66 35.36
CA LYS A 617 26.68 -10.82 34.64
C LYS A 617 27.85 -11.49 35.38
N HIS A 618 28.50 -10.77 36.30
CA HIS A 618 29.65 -11.28 37.06
C HIS A 618 29.31 -11.87 38.43
N SER A 619 28.05 -11.77 38.84
CA SER A 619 27.53 -12.50 39.99
C SER A 619 26.65 -13.60 39.43
N TRP A 620 27.08 -14.86 39.54
CA TRP A 620 26.30 -16.09 39.74
C TRP A 620 27.23 -17.30 39.46
N PRO A 621 27.25 -18.35 40.31
CA PRO A 621 28.32 -19.34 40.32
C PRO A 621 28.12 -20.44 39.27
N THR A 622 29.24 -20.87 38.68
CA THR A 622 29.39 -22.06 37.84
C THR A 622 28.98 -23.33 38.57
N PHE A 623 27.98 -24.06 38.05
CA PHE A 623 27.67 -25.43 38.49
C PHE A 623 27.81 -26.40 37.31
N ARG A 624 28.81 -27.30 37.38
CA ARG A 624 29.00 -28.44 36.48
C ARG A 624 28.26 -29.66 37.03
N TRP A 625 27.71 -30.52 36.16
CA TRP A 625 27.43 -31.92 36.50
C TRP A 625 27.92 -32.88 35.39
N PRO A 626 28.37 -34.10 35.75
CA PRO A 626 29.14 -34.98 34.88
C PRO A 626 28.29 -36.03 34.16
N LEU A 627 28.88 -36.58 33.09
CA LEU A 627 28.45 -37.76 32.35
C LEU A 627 28.53 -39.03 33.22
N HIS A 628 27.49 -39.89 33.22
CA HIS A 628 27.61 -41.35 33.09
C HIS A 628 26.25 -42.07 32.99
N ARG A 629 26.24 -43.19 32.25
CA ARG A 629 25.13 -44.11 31.95
C ARG A 629 24.85 -45.11 33.10
N ARG A 630 23.57 -45.51 33.24
CA ARG A 630 23.00 -46.88 33.37
C ARG A 630 21.94 -47.05 34.48
N SER A 631 20.86 -47.75 34.09
CA SER A 631 20.08 -48.80 34.83
C SER A 631 19.15 -48.48 36.03
N TRP A 632 17.89 -48.92 35.83
CA TRP A 632 17.01 -49.73 36.70
C TRP A 632 15.92 -49.09 37.59
N CYS A 633 14.78 -49.79 37.58
CA CYS A 633 13.50 -49.60 38.28
C CYS A 633 13.58 -49.72 39.82
N ARG A 634 12.68 -49.03 40.55
CA ARG A 634 11.73 -49.58 41.56
C ARG A 634 10.92 -48.46 42.26
N ALA A 635 9.65 -48.79 42.53
CA ALA A 635 8.70 -48.41 43.61
C ALA A 635 8.97 -47.16 44.48
N GLY A 636 8.00 -46.37 44.96
CA GLY A 636 6.53 -46.43 45.06
C GLY A 636 6.06 -45.40 46.12
N VAL A 637 4.74 -45.39 46.38
CA VAL A 637 4.01 -44.78 47.53
C VAL A 637 3.21 -43.48 47.28
N PHE A 638 1.91 -43.70 47.05
CA PHE A 638 0.67 -43.10 47.59
C PHE A 638 0.65 -41.69 48.23
N LEU A 639 -0.32 -40.88 47.80
CA LEU A 639 -1.44 -40.45 48.65
C LEU A 639 -2.67 -40.06 47.81
N ALA A 640 -3.80 -40.67 48.18
CA ALA A 640 -5.13 -40.45 47.63
C ALA A 640 -5.84 -39.30 48.37
N LEU A 641 -6.78 -38.63 47.70
CA LEU A 641 -8.16 -38.37 48.16
C LEU A 641 -8.98 -37.77 47.00
N THR A 642 -10.04 -38.47 46.63
CA THR A 642 -11.12 -38.13 45.68
C THR A 642 -12.38 -37.66 46.48
N PRO A 643 -13.60 -37.52 45.92
CA PRO A 643 -14.10 -36.48 45.00
C PRO A 643 -15.52 -35.95 45.39
N SER A 644 -16.09 -35.03 44.59
CA SER A 644 -17.52 -34.89 44.18
C SER A 644 -17.82 -33.39 43.92
N ALA A 645 -18.32 -32.91 42.78
CA ALA A 645 -19.43 -33.28 41.90
C ALA A 645 -20.80 -33.17 42.56
N SER A 646 -21.47 -32.03 42.36
CA SER A 646 -22.90 -31.96 42.03
C SER A 646 -23.25 -30.58 41.46
N THR A 647 -23.75 -30.58 40.21
CA THR A 647 -24.73 -29.65 39.65
C THR A 647 -26.10 -29.86 40.34
N PRO A 648 -27.08 -28.94 40.26
CA PRO A 648 -27.58 -28.25 39.06
C PRO A 648 -26.98 -26.87 38.78
#